data_AF-A0A1J5BH15-F1
#
_entry.id   AF-A0A1J5BH15-F1
#
_cell.length_a   1.000
_cell.length_b   1.000
_cell.length_c   1.000
_cell.angle_alpha   90.00
_cell.angle_beta   90.00
_cell.angle_gamma   90.00
#
_symmetry.space_group_name_H-M   'P 1'
#
loop_
_entity.id
_entity.type
_entity.pdbx_description
1 polymer ?
#
loop_
_entity_poly.entity_id
_entity_poly.type
_entity_poly.pdbx_seq_one_letter_code
_entity_poly.pdbx_strand_id
1 'polypeptide(L)'
;MKQTSASASLSITVLICTHDRRKLLERTIASLDAARRPTDAGVELLVVANACTDDTHAWLDARSSSPGPGLPLRWIAEPTPGKSNALNRAFEESLGDVVAFVDDDHRVDPGYLEGVVAAARAHPEAGLFCGRILPDWDGSEPPWVHDDGPYRIYPLPVPRFDLGDEARELHHDGSVPGGGNLIVRRETIPVTGPFATDLGPTGHDLGGAEDLDWVRRALRAGARLRYQPGIVQNHYVDLARLRLGYLMRKAYQRSKSVMRLDRRHAVVPLYMGRKLLEYFASMLFAFDGARRRFFLVRLAAALGELSGLGANRREARSRARLAPLPQQRIAAALALACLAAFALAGQLVGAATSVGVLPVVAAAAGATALLVLKSLRDFSRAGPRIREEILRRYRAYTVWALARLAFWSWVVFAFLGAGGVLAYAILASAAGVAFRSDAAAAAAVLGMSAGVAVQFARKLHRNPGLIVASWQYRLSRLTRWREALGCSTGRARGRAAAAAVATLLVWALASLAARGAWRELAAALAALGAYAGAITWAGWAPEPAALRAVRRVGHPNILMIGSDTLRADRILDPSYPRALAPNIEALAAGASFFPNCYVPCARTAPSLISLLSGTWPHTHGVRDNFVAGADTRLPVRMLPERLREAGYRTVAVSDWCGADLGKFSFGFDFADVPADQWSLKYLIRQGPKDLRLLLSLFCHNRFGRAVLPEVYHQGGVPQTDALGIRTRELLSRLATTGEPFLLNAFFSTTHPPFASEAPWFERYADPHYGGESKFAMARLNDPFDIIRRQGEARTEFDLGQIIDLYDGCVARFDDEVGRLLRHLDACGLAGNTIVVLYSDHGMEFFEHGTWGQGNSAVGDFSARVPLLIADPRRPAARRCGEVVRSIDVAPTLAELAGCDYAGPEGVSLRPLMDGGSLPGELPAFNETGVWITAVPGLPDGHLRYPDLFELLEVSDPAAGTLGLKLEYAARVVEAKDRMIRRGRWKLVYQPLETGMCLRLFDLEADPGCTRDLSAAETAVTAALWAELREWMDTDRKRPHGDA
;
A
#
# COMPACT_ATOMS: atom_id res chain seq x y z
N MET A 1 22.73 54.20 -11.33
CA MET A 1 22.56 53.99 -12.77
C MET A 1 23.14 52.63 -13.13
N LYS A 2 22.28 51.60 -13.26
CA LYS A 2 22.65 50.30 -13.86
C LYS A 2 22.31 50.40 -15.35
N GLN A 3 23.28 50.08 -16.20
CA GLN A 3 23.12 49.96 -17.64
C GLN A 3 21.92 49.04 -17.96
N THR A 4 20.94 49.59 -18.66
CA THR A 4 19.87 48.87 -19.34
C THR A 4 20.50 47.93 -20.37
N SER A 5 20.50 46.62 -20.08
CA SER A 5 20.79 45.58 -21.06
C SER A 5 19.77 45.66 -22.20
N ALA A 6 20.25 45.74 -23.45
CA ALA A 6 19.43 45.55 -24.63
C ALA A 6 18.59 44.26 -24.47
N SER A 7 17.26 44.35 -24.63
CA SER A 7 16.40 43.16 -24.54
C SER A 7 16.80 42.19 -25.65
N ALA A 8 17.24 40.99 -25.28
CA ALA A 8 17.46 39.92 -26.24
C ALA A 8 16.19 39.73 -27.10
N SER A 9 16.34 39.66 -28.43
CA SER A 9 15.22 39.42 -29.34
C SER A 9 14.63 38.03 -29.06
N LEU A 10 13.34 37.97 -28.73
CA LEU A 10 12.63 36.72 -28.45
C LEU A 10 12.61 35.84 -29.71
N SER A 11 12.89 34.54 -29.58
CA SER A 11 12.77 33.57 -30.67
C SER A 11 11.55 32.67 -30.52
N ILE A 12 10.79 32.45 -31.60
CA ILE A 12 9.58 31.64 -31.63
C ILE A 12 9.74 30.51 -32.65
N THR A 13 9.47 29.28 -32.23
CA THR A 13 9.28 28.13 -33.12
C THR A 13 7.80 27.77 -33.17
N VAL A 14 7.18 27.85 -34.34
CA VAL A 14 5.84 27.29 -34.56
C VAL A 14 6.00 25.83 -34.96
N LEU A 15 5.53 24.93 -34.10
CA LEU A 15 5.67 23.49 -34.25
C LEU A 15 4.38 22.89 -34.82
N ILE A 16 4.49 22.21 -35.96
CA ILE A 16 3.38 21.55 -36.66
C ILE A 16 3.72 20.07 -36.85
N CYS A 17 2.85 19.18 -36.38
CA CYS A 17 2.97 17.74 -36.65
C CYS A 17 1.92 17.34 -37.68
N THR A 18 2.29 16.55 -38.68
CA THR A 18 1.38 16.15 -39.77
C THR A 18 1.57 14.68 -40.16
N HIS A 19 0.50 14.03 -40.60
CA HIS A 19 0.49 12.65 -41.09
C HIS A 19 -0.50 12.52 -42.26
N ASP A 20 0.00 12.36 -43.48
CA ASP A 20 -0.77 12.18 -44.73
C ASP A 20 -1.87 13.24 -44.97
N ARG A 21 -1.54 14.51 -44.70
CA ARG A 21 -2.48 15.65 -44.73
C ARG A 21 -1.92 16.88 -45.46
N ARG A 22 -1.07 16.67 -46.47
CA ARG A 22 -0.38 17.73 -47.22
C ARG A 22 -1.23 18.97 -47.55
N LYS A 23 -2.46 18.78 -48.04
CA LYS A 23 -3.36 19.89 -48.43
C LYS A 23 -3.81 20.77 -47.27
N LEU A 24 -3.98 20.21 -46.08
CA LEU A 24 -4.36 20.98 -44.88
C LEU A 24 -3.13 21.70 -44.33
N LEU A 25 -1.99 21.00 -44.25
CA LEU A 25 -0.70 21.58 -43.88
C LEU A 25 -0.35 22.80 -44.74
N GLU A 26 -0.55 22.70 -46.06
CA GLU A 26 -0.33 23.80 -47.01
C GLU A 26 -1.17 25.04 -46.67
N ARG A 27 -2.43 24.86 -46.26
CA ARG A 27 -3.31 25.96 -45.83
C ARG A 27 -2.88 26.55 -44.50
N THR A 28 -2.49 25.70 -43.54
CA THR A 28 -1.97 26.15 -42.24
C THR A 28 -0.72 27.00 -42.42
N ILE A 29 0.26 26.54 -43.20
CA ILE A 29 1.49 27.27 -43.50
C ILE A 29 1.17 28.57 -44.24
N ALA A 30 0.27 28.57 -45.22
CA ALA A 30 -0.14 29.78 -45.93
C ALA A 30 -0.73 30.85 -44.97
N SER A 31 -1.49 30.43 -43.96
CA SER A 31 -2.03 31.35 -42.96
C SER A 31 -0.98 31.93 -42.02
N LEU A 32 0.03 31.13 -41.67
CA LEU A 32 1.18 31.57 -40.86
C LEU A 32 2.08 32.53 -41.66
N ASP A 33 2.31 32.23 -42.94
CA ASP A 33 3.06 33.09 -43.87
C ASP A 33 2.39 34.46 -44.06
N ALA A 34 1.05 34.50 -44.03
CA ALA A 34 0.24 35.71 -44.14
C ALA A 34 0.04 36.48 -42.82
N ALA A 35 0.38 35.89 -41.68
CA ALA A 35 0.25 36.55 -40.38
C ALA A 35 1.25 37.71 -40.24
N ARG A 36 0.88 38.75 -39.49
CA ARG A 36 1.76 39.90 -39.27
C ARG A 36 2.99 39.48 -38.48
N ARG A 37 4.16 39.81 -39.02
CA ARG A 37 5.44 39.46 -38.40
C ARG A 37 5.77 40.46 -37.29
N PRO A 38 6.09 39.98 -36.07
CA PRO A 38 6.59 40.87 -35.03
C PRO A 38 7.91 41.51 -35.47
N THR A 39 8.08 42.80 -35.23
CA THR A 39 9.25 43.58 -35.67
C THR A 39 10.50 43.33 -34.83
N ASP A 40 10.37 42.69 -33.68
CA ASP A 40 11.39 42.53 -32.65
C ASP A 40 11.48 41.10 -32.07
N ALA A 41 11.02 40.10 -32.85
CA ALA A 41 11.13 38.68 -32.53
C ALA A 41 11.41 37.85 -33.80
N GLY A 42 12.26 36.83 -33.68
CA GLY A 42 12.51 35.87 -34.77
C GLY A 42 11.43 34.78 -34.76
N VAL A 43 10.89 34.43 -35.93
CA VAL A 43 9.88 33.37 -36.07
C VAL A 43 10.34 32.35 -37.11
N GLU A 44 10.33 31.07 -36.72
CA GLU A 44 10.58 29.93 -37.62
C GLU A 44 9.44 28.90 -37.54
N LEU A 45 9.30 28.09 -38.59
CA LEU A 45 8.40 26.94 -38.65
C LEU A 45 9.23 25.65 -38.54
N LEU A 46 8.82 24.76 -37.64
CA LEU A 46 9.30 23.39 -37.57
C LEU A 46 8.14 22.43 -37.87
N VAL A 47 8.25 21.71 -38.99
CA VAL A 47 7.29 20.67 -39.37
C VAL A 47 7.85 19.29 -39.05
N VAL A 48 7.12 18.48 -38.29
CA VAL A 48 7.44 17.07 -38.08
C VAL A 48 6.51 16.21 -38.94
N ALA A 49 7.07 15.65 -40.01
CA ALA A 49 6.37 14.69 -40.86
C ALA A 49 6.35 13.32 -40.16
N ASN A 50 5.22 12.97 -39.58
CA ASN A 50 5.07 11.75 -38.80
C ASN A 50 4.63 10.60 -39.69
N ALA A 51 5.55 9.68 -40.00
CA ALA A 51 5.28 8.47 -40.78
C ALA A 51 4.47 8.75 -42.07
N CYS A 52 4.70 9.88 -42.74
CA CYS A 52 3.99 10.23 -43.96
C CYS A 52 4.39 9.30 -45.11
N THR A 53 3.38 8.87 -45.87
CA THR A 53 3.49 8.02 -47.06
C THR A 53 3.02 8.71 -48.33
N ASP A 54 2.39 9.89 -48.22
CA ASP A 54 1.99 10.75 -49.33
C ASP A 54 3.14 11.62 -49.87
N ASP A 55 2.82 12.64 -50.69
CA ASP A 55 3.78 13.57 -51.27
C ASP A 55 4.28 14.66 -50.30
N THR A 56 4.00 14.54 -48.99
CA THR A 56 4.37 15.55 -47.98
C THR A 56 5.88 15.79 -47.91
N HIS A 57 6.72 14.76 -47.94
CA HIS A 57 8.19 14.93 -47.85
C HIS A 57 8.73 15.73 -49.04
N ALA A 58 8.36 15.34 -50.26
CA ALA A 58 8.81 16.02 -51.48
C ALA A 58 8.35 17.49 -51.52
N TRP A 59 7.14 17.76 -51.03
CA TRP A 59 6.62 19.12 -50.91
C TRP A 59 7.36 19.95 -49.86
N LEU A 60 7.66 19.38 -48.69
CA LEU A 60 8.42 20.04 -47.62
C LEU A 60 9.87 20.35 -48.05
N ASP A 61 10.52 19.45 -48.79
CA ASP A 61 11.85 19.69 -49.36
C ASP A 61 11.86 20.87 -50.34
N ALA A 62 10.85 20.95 -51.20
CA ALA A 62 10.68 22.08 -52.11
C ALA A 62 10.40 23.39 -51.35
N ARG A 63 9.58 23.34 -50.28
CA ARG A 63 9.21 24.53 -49.48
C ARG A 63 10.32 25.04 -48.58
N SER A 64 11.18 24.16 -48.06
CA SER A 64 12.33 24.52 -47.22
C SER A 64 13.48 25.10 -48.06
N SER A 65 13.66 24.61 -49.29
CA SER A 65 14.76 25.00 -50.19
C SER A 65 14.49 26.29 -50.99
N SER A 66 13.26 26.81 -50.97
CA SER A 66 12.85 27.97 -51.76
C SER A 66 12.87 29.26 -50.92
N PRO A 67 13.75 30.24 -51.18
CA PRO A 67 13.80 31.52 -50.48
C PRO A 67 12.67 32.45 -50.97
N GLY A 68 11.43 32.06 -50.67
CA GLY A 68 10.24 32.85 -50.94
C GLY A 68 9.92 33.86 -49.81
N PRO A 69 8.87 34.69 -49.97
CA PRO A 69 8.46 35.68 -48.98
C PRO A 69 7.83 35.08 -47.70
N GLY A 70 7.79 33.75 -47.54
CA GLY A 70 7.22 33.06 -46.37
C GLY A 70 8.14 33.05 -45.14
N LEU A 71 7.67 32.47 -44.03
CA LEU A 71 8.47 32.24 -42.84
C LEU A 71 9.54 31.17 -43.13
N PRO A 72 10.73 31.26 -42.48
CA PRO A 72 11.74 30.21 -42.51
C PRO A 72 11.13 28.89 -42.06
N LEU A 73 11.29 27.83 -42.85
CA LEU A 73 10.74 26.52 -42.57
C LEU A 73 11.84 25.47 -42.61
N ARG A 74 11.93 24.67 -41.55
CA ARG A 74 12.67 23.42 -41.51
C ARG A 74 11.74 22.28 -41.15
N TRP A 75 12.10 21.07 -41.56
CA TRP A 75 11.28 19.90 -41.30
C TRP A 75 12.15 18.69 -40.94
N ILE A 76 11.55 17.75 -40.19
CA ILE A 76 12.16 16.47 -39.82
C ILE A 76 11.14 15.35 -39.99
N ALA A 77 11.62 14.12 -40.18
CA ALA A 77 10.79 12.92 -40.24
C ALA A 77 10.79 12.19 -38.89
N GLU A 78 9.62 11.72 -38.45
CA GLU A 78 9.48 10.74 -37.35
C GLU A 78 8.92 9.44 -37.93
N PRO A 79 9.71 8.35 -37.99
CA PRO A 79 9.28 7.10 -38.63
C PRO A 79 8.21 6.32 -37.84
N THR A 80 8.08 6.58 -36.54
CA THR A 80 7.13 5.87 -35.66
C THR A 80 5.77 6.57 -35.68
N PRO A 81 4.69 5.92 -36.15
CA PRO A 81 3.37 6.55 -36.18
C PRO A 81 2.90 6.99 -34.78
N GLY A 82 2.35 8.20 -34.68
CA GLY A 82 1.76 8.75 -33.47
C GLY A 82 2.12 10.22 -33.23
N LYS A 83 1.11 11.06 -32.92
CA LYS A 83 1.31 12.50 -32.67
C LYS A 83 2.31 12.75 -31.54
N SER A 84 2.22 11.98 -30.46
CA SER A 84 3.15 12.12 -29.33
C SER A 84 4.59 11.76 -29.68
N ASN A 85 4.82 10.80 -30.58
CA ASN A 85 6.16 10.49 -31.06
C ASN A 85 6.73 11.67 -31.85
N ALA A 86 5.92 12.29 -32.71
CA ALA A 86 6.32 13.47 -33.47
C ALA A 86 6.65 14.67 -32.57
N LEU A 87 5.80 14.94 -31.57
CA LEU A 87 6.03 16.01 -30.58
C LEU A 87 7.30 15.76 -29.75
N ASN A 88 7.52 14.51 -29.31
CA ASN A 88 8.71 14.17 -28.54
C ASN A 88 9.99 14.27 -29.38
N ARG A 89 9.95 13.85 -30.65
CA ARG A 89 11.06 14.02 -31.59
C ARG A 89 11.40 15.50 -31.79
N ALA A 90 10.39 16.38 -31.84
CA ALA A 90 10.62 17.83 -31.93
C ALA A 90 11.36 18.40 -30.71
N PHE A 91 11.15 17.83 -29.51
CA PHE A 91 11.80 18.28 -28.28
C PHE A 91 13.30 17.99 -28.20
N GLU A 92 13.81 17.15 -29.11
CA GLU A 92 15.25 16.88 -29.26
C GLU A 92 15.93 17.89 -30.18
N GLU A 93 15.17 18.73 -30.89
CA GLU A 93 15.69 19.73 -31.81
C GLU A 93 16.02 21.05 -31.11
N SER A 94 16.83 21.89 -31.77
CA SER A 94 17.03 23.27 -31.33
C SER A 94 15.73 24.05 -31.50
N LEU A 95 15.06 24.40 -30.41
CA LEU A 95 13.82 25.19 -30.41
C LEU A 95 14.10 26.63 -29.93
N GLY A 96 13.27 27.58 -30.39
CA GLY A 96 13.27 28.95 -29.89
C GLY A 96 12.84 29.07 -28.42
N ASP A 97 12.87 30.28 -27.87
CA ASP A 97 12.51 30.57 -26.48
C ASP A 97 11.05 30.21 -26.17
N VAL A 98 10.18 30.35 -27.17
CA VAL A 98 8.76 30.01 -27.12
C VAL A 98 8.41 29.07 -28.26
N VAL A 99 7.68 27.99 -27.93
CA VAL A 99 7.21 26.98 -28.87
C VAL A 99 5.70 27.07 -28.97
N ALA A 100 5.18 27.46 -30.13
CA ALA A 100 3.74 27.57 -30.39
C ALA A 100 3.27 26.34 -31.16
N PHE A 101 2.40 25.51 -30.57
CA PHE A 101 1.86 24.33 -31.22
C PHE A 101 0.67 24.72 -32.08
N VAL A 102 0.73 24.38 -33.36
CA VAL A 102 -0.36 24.60 -34.33
C VAL A 102 -0.63 23.28 -35.04
N ASP A 103 -1.87 22.81 -34.98
CA ASP A 103 -2.27 21.58 -35.66
C ASP A 103 -2.37 21.81 -37.19
N ASP A 104 -2.13 20.76 -37.97
CA ASP A 104 -2.09 20.82 -39.44
C ASP A 104 -3.44 21.11 -40.12
N ASP A 105 -4.52 21.21 -39.33
CA ASP A 105 -5.86 21.59 -39.76
C ASP A 105 -6.33 22.94 -39.15
N HIS A 106 -5.39 23.78 -38.68
CA HIS A 106 -5.69 25.11 -38.12
C HIS A 106 -5.23 26.25 -39.03
N ARG A 107 -6.04 27.32 -39.08
CA ARG A 107 -5.72 28.61 -39.68
C ARG A 107 -5.53 29.65 -38.58
N VAL A 108 -4.40 30.34 -38.55
CA VAL A 108 -4.16 31.40 -37.55
C VAL A 108 -4.77 32.74 -37.98
N ASP A 109 -5.16 33.57 -37.00
CA ASP A 109 -5.57 34.96 -37.25
C ASP A 109 -4.36 35.85 -37.63
N PRO A 110 -4.53 36.91 -38.44
CA PRO A 110 -3.43 37.81 -38.79
C PRO A 110 -2.63 38.38 -37.60
N GLY A 111 -3.25 38.54 -36.42
CA GLY A 111 -2.59 38.99 -35.20
C GLY A 111 -1.97 37.89 -34.32
N TYR A 112 -2.03 36.62 -34.73
CA TYR A 112 -1.64 35.48 -33.90
C TYR A 112 -0.20 35.58 -33.38
N LEU A 113 0.78 35.81 -34.26
CA LEU A 113 2.21 35.87 -33.89
C LEU A 113 2.52 37.06 -32.97
N GLU A 114 1.94 38.22 -33.25
CA GLU A 114 2.04 39.42 -32.39
C GLU A 114 1.45 39.13 -31.00
N GLY A 115 0.31 38.43 -30.94
CA GLY A 115 -0.33 38.01 -29.70
C GLY A 115 0.51 37.06 -28.86
N VAL A 116 1.20 36.10 -29.50
CA VAL A 116 2.14 35.19 -28.81
C VAL A 116 3.30 35.97 -28.18
N VAL A 117 3.93 36.88 -28.94
CA VAL A 117 5.02 37.73 -28.44
C VAL A 117 4.54 38.60 -27.27
N ALA A 118 3.39 39.25 -27.44
CA ALA A 118 2.82 40.13 -26.42
C ALA A 118 2.54 39.37 -25.12
N ALA A 119 1.94 38.18 -25.19
CA ALA A 119 1.68 37.34 -24.03
C ALA A 119 2.98 36.90 -23.33
N ALA A 120 3.96 36.43 -24.11
CA ALA A 120 5.25 36.00 -23.57
C ALA A 120 6.05 37.15 -22.92
N ARG A 121 5.88 38.39 -23.36
CA ARG A 121 6.55 39.55 -22.73
C ARG A 121 5.81 40.08 -21.52
N ALA A 122 4.48 40.15 -21.59
CA ALA A 122 3.65 40.64 -20.48
C ALA A 122 3.73 39.73 -19.25
N HIS A 123 3.96 38.43 -19.47
CA HIS A 123 4.00 37.42 -18.42
C HIS A 123 5.28 36.58 -18.50
N PRO A 124 6.44 37.13 -18.07
CA PRO A 124 7.70 36.38 -18.02
C PRO A 124 7.62 35.15 -17.10
N GLU A 125 6.74 35.17 -16.11
CA GLU A 125 6.54 34.11 -15.12
C GLU A 125 5.66 32.94 -15.59
N ALA A 126 4.97 33.09 -16.73
CA ALA A 126 4.11 32.04 -17.26
C ALA A 126 4.90 31.06 -18.12
N GLY A 127 4.85 29.78 -17.76
CA GLY A 127 5.50 28.70 -18.51
C GLY A 127 4.67 28.22 -19.70
N LEU A 128 3.36 28.48 -19.68
CA LEU A 128 2.39 28.05 -20.68
C LEU A 128 1.42 29.18 -21.03
N PHE A 129 1.02 29.24 -22.30
CA PHE A 129 -0.01 30.14 -22.80
C PHE A 129 -1.01 29.39 -23.70
N CYS A 130 -2.21 29.91 -23.82
CA CYS A 130 -3.19 29.45 -24.79
C CYS A 130 -4.12 30.56 -25.26
N GLY A 131 -4.70 30.40 -26.44
CA GLY A 131 -5.61 31.36 -27.05
C GLY A 131 -7.02 30.84 -27.25
N ARG A 132 -7.71 31.40 -28.25
CA ARG A 132 -8.99 30.90 -28.76
C ARG A 132 -8.78 29.87 -29.84
N ILE A 133 -9.55 28.78 -29.77
CA ILE A 133 -9.86 27.94 -30.93
C ILE A 133 -11.33 28.14 -31.27
N LEU A 134 -11.57 28.66 -32.46
CA LEU A 134 -12.89 28.85 -33.04
C LEU A 134 -13.08 27.87 -34.22
N PRO A 135 -14.25 27.28 -34.43
CA PRO A 135 -14.51 26.54 -35.66
C PRO A 135 -14.44 27.44 -36.90
N ASP A 136 -13.76 26.99 -37.95
CA ASP A 136 -13.67 27.68 -39.25
C ASP A 136 -14.87 27.31 -40.13
N TRP A 137 -16.02 27.91 -39.85
CA TRP A 137 -17.24 27.65 -40.60
C TRP A 137 -17.30 28.40 -41.92
N ASP A 138 -17.84 27.76 -42.94
CA ASP A 138 -18.10 28.32 -44.28
C ASP A 138 -19.60 28.56 -44.55
N GLY A 139 -20.45 28.41 -43.53
CA GLY A 139 -21.91 28.51 -43.62
C GLY A 139 -22.64 27.19 -43.86
N SER A 140 -21.94 26.05 -43.99
CA SER A 140 -22.55 24.70 -44.15
C SER A 140 -22.95 24.00 -42.83
N GLU A 141 -23.14 24.78 -41.77
CA GLU A 141 -23.24 24.32 -40.39
C GLU A 141 -24.60 23.62 -40.13
N PRO A 142 -24.63 22.36 -39.68
CA PRO A 142 -25.90 21.72 -39.32
C PRO A 142 -26.53 22.38 -38.08
N PRO A 143 -27.86 22.64 -38.07
CA PRO A 143 -28.52 23.32 -36.96
C PRO A 143 -28.28 22.69 -35.58
N TRP A 144 -28.11 21.36 -35.53
CA TRP A 144 -27.91 20.61 -34.29
C TRP A 144 -26.50 20.78 -33.66
N VAL A 145 -25.53 21.34 -34.39
CA VAL A 145 -24.17 21.57 -33.85
C VAL A 145 -24.15 22.75 -32.87
N HIS A 146 -25.13 23.66 -33.00
CA HIS A 146 -25.32 24.84 -32.16
C HIS A 146 -26.41 24.67 -31.10
N ASP A 147 -26.79 23.43 -30.77
CA ASP A 147 -27.80 23.17 -29.74
C ASP A 147 -27.33 23.78 -28.39
N ASP A 148 -27.80 24.98 -28.07
CA ASP A 148 -27.78 25.58 -26.75
C ASP A 148 -29.03 25.12 -25.97
N GLY A 149 -28.84 24.55 -24.78
CA GLY A 149 -29.93 24.00 -23.97
C GLY A 149 -29.61 22.65 -23.29
N PRO A 150 -30.62 21.95 -22.74
CA PRO A 150 -30.42 20.76 -21.90
C PRO A 150 -29.89 19.52 -22.64
N TYR A 151 -29.94 19.50 -23.98
CA TYR A 151 -29.49 18.39 -24.82
C TYR A 151 -28.19 18.66 -25.59
N ARG A 152 -27.45 19.71 -25.19
CA ARG A 152 -26.13 20.02 -25.74
C ARG A 152 -25.17 18.84 -25.63
N ILE A 153 -24.49 18.50 -26.73
CA ILE A 153 -23.63 17.32 -26.85
C ILE A 153 -22.17 17.67 -26.56
N TYR A 154 -21.54 16.88 -25.68
CA TYR A 154 -20.10 16.94 -25.39
C TYR A 154 -19.46 15.54 -25.52
N PRO A 155 -18.23 15.41 -26.05
CA PRO A 155 -17.40 16.48 -26.64
C PRO A 155 -18.01 17.02 -27.95
N LEU A 156 -17.73 18.28 -28.28
CA LEU A 156 -18.18 18.91 -29.53
C LEU A 156 -17.58 18.19 -30.75
N PRO A 157 -18.31 18.10 -31.88
CA PRO A 157 -17.80 17.49 -33.11
C PRO A 157 -16.54 18.20 -33.60
N VAL A 158 -16.57 19.54 -33.61
CA VAL A 158 -15.44 20.42 -33.89
C VAL A 158 -14.91 20.99 -32.56
N PRO A 159 -13.60 20.94 -32.29
CA PRO A 159 -13.02 21.58 -31.11
C PRO A 159 -13.33 23.09 -31.07
N ARG A 160 -13.76 23.57 -29.91
CA ARG A 160 -13.91 24.99 -29.59
C ARG A 160 -13.34 25.22 -28.19
N PHE A 161 -12.48 26.22 -28.06
CA PHE A 161 -11.93 26.66 -26.78
C PHE A 161 -11.97 28.19 -26.73
N ASP A 162 -12.91 28.74 -25.97
CA ASP A 162 -13.17 30.16 -25.88
C ASP A 162 -13.70 30.47 -24.47
N LEU A 163 -12.94 31.26 -23.72
CA LEU A 163 -13.22 31.60 -22.32
C LEU A 163 -13.67 33.07 -22.16
N GLY A 164 -14.09 33.71 -23.25
CA GLY A 164 -14.49 35.13 -23.28
C GLY A 164 -13.33 36.06 -23.63
N ASP A 165 -13.58 37.37 -23.54
CA ASP A 165 -12.70 38.46 -24.00
C ASP A 165 -11.65 38.90 -22.98
N GLU A 166 -11.63 38.31 -21.79
CA GLU A 166 -10.72 38.68 -20.71
C GLU A 166 -9.55 37.68 -20.57
N ALA A 167 -8.33 38.22 -20.55
CA ALA A 167 -7.14 37.46 -20.20
C ALA A 167 -7.20 37.00 -18.74
N ARG A 168 -6.86 35.74 -18.47
CA ARG A 168 -6.95 35.15 -17.13
C ARG A 168 -5.96 34.00 -16.93
N GLU A 169 -5.65 33.72 -15.68
CA GLU A 169 -4.90 32.51 -15.33
C GLU A 169 -5.82 31.29 -15.30
N LEU A 170 -5.31 30.15 -15.74
CA LEU A 170 -6.01 28.87 -15.68
C LEU A 170 -5.35 27.97 -14.65
N HIS A 171 -6.17 27.34 -13.83
CA HIS A 171 -5.75 26.42 -12.78
C HIS A 171 -6.03 24.96 -13.17
N HIS A 172 -5.41 24.05 -12.44
CA HIS A 172 -5.41 22.60 -12.71
C HIS A 172 -6.80 21.92 -12.64
N ASP A 173 -7.76 22.57 -11.99
CA ASP A 173 -9.16 22.17 -11.80
C ASP A 173 -10.10 22.71 -12.90
N GLY A 174 -9.64 23.65 -13.72
CA GLY A 174 -10.40 24.29 -14.79
C GLY A 174 -10.25 23.64 -16.17
N SER A 175 -10.80 24.32 -17.18
CA SER A 175 -10.69 23.93 -18.59
C SER A 175 -9.26 24.09 -19.10
N VAL A 176 -8.65 22.98 -19.51
CA VAL A 176 -7.29 22.95 -20.08
C VAL A 176 -7.36 23.00 -21.61
N PRO A 177 -6.48 23.76 -22.30
CA PRO A 177 -6.45 23.82 -23.76
C PRO A 177 -6.08 22.46 -24.38
N GLY A 178 -6.52 22.24 -25.63
CA GLY A 178 -6.00 21.15 -26.47
C GLY A 178 -4.61 21.49 -27.02
N GLY A 179 -3.86 20.47 -27.49
CA GLY A 179 -2.47 20.62 -27.93
C GLY A 179 -2.27 21.64 -29.05
N GLY A 180 -3.17 21.71 -30.04
CA GLY A 180 -3.13 22.73 -31.10
C GLY A 180 -3.39 24.17 -30.64
N ASN A 181 -3.62 24.40 -29.34
CA ASN A 181 -3.77 25.73 -28.74
C ASN A 181 -2.70 26.03 -27.67
N LEU A 182 -1.71 25.16 -27.55
CA LEU A 182 -0.72 25.27 -26.49
C LEU A 182 0.47 26.09 -27.00
N ILE A 183 0.99 26.96 -26.14
CA ILE A 183 2.24 27.67 -26.36
C ILE A 183 3.08 27.47 -25.11
N VAL A 184 4.34 27.11 -25.27
CA VAL A 184 5.19 26.62 -24.18
C VAL A 184 6.51 27.36 -24.20
N ARG A 185 6.97 27.83 -23.04
CA ARG A 185 8.38 28.27 -22.92
C ARG A 185 9.30 27.06 -22.96
N ARG A 186 10.40 27.17 -23.69
CA ARG A 186 11.37 26.07 -23.86
C ARG A 186 11.84 25.46 -22.54
N GLU A 187 12.03 26.28 -21.51
CA GLU A 187 12.45 25.83 -20.17
C GLU A 187 11.43 24.93 -19.46
N THR A 188 10.14 25.02 -19.82
CA THR A 188 9.07 24.18 -19.25
C THR A 188 9.14 22.74 -19.77
N ILE A 189 9.74 22.51 -20.95
CA ILE A 189 9.82 21.21 -21.61
C ILE A 189 10.61 20.18 -20.78
N PRO A 190 11.89 20.41 -20.41
CA PRO A 190 12.68 19.44 -19.66
C PRO A 190 12.11 19.17 -18.25
N VAL A 191 11.49 20.19 -17.63
CA VAL A 191 10.84 20.05 -16.32
C VAL A 191 9.60 19.16 -16.38
N THR A 192 8.86 19.22 -17.48
CA THR A 192 7.62 18.45 -17.65
C THR A 192 7.89 17.03 -18.16
N GLY A 193 8.93 16.84 -18.98
CA GLY A 193 9.25 15.58 -19.65
C GLY A 193 8.45 15.34 -20.93
N PRO A 194 8.57 14.16 -21.56
CA PRO A 194 7.94 13.86 -22.85
C PRO A 194 6.41 13.74 -22.77
N PHE A 195 5.72 13.84 -23.91
CA PHE A 195 4.31 13.44 -24.08
C PHE A 195 4.17 11.92 -23.95
N ALA A 196 3.10 11.49 -23.28
CA ALA A 196 2.78 10.08 -23.12
C ALA A 196 2.38 9.45 -24.47
N THR A 197 3.20 8.52 -24.97
CA THR A 197 3.03 7.92 -26.31
C THR A 197 1.88 6.91 -26.40
N ASP A 198 1.35 6.46 -25.27
CA ASP A 198 0.25 5.50 -25.17
C ASP A 198 -1.14 6.17 -24.99
N LEU A 199 -1.18 7.50 -24.90
CA LEU A 199 -2.39 8.30 -24.73
C LEU A 199 -2.77 9.13 -25.96
N GLY A 200 -1.82 9.37 -26.87
CA GLY A 200 -2.03 10.12 -28.09
C GLY A 200 -2.61 9.30 -29.24
N PRO A 201 -3.13 9.97 -30.29
CA PRO A 201 -3.61 9.31 -31.49
C PRO A 201 -2.46 8.68 -32.29
N THR A 202 -2.68 7.47 -32.79
CA THR A 202 -1.82 6.77 -33.76
C THR A 202 -2.56 6.62 -35.08
N GLY A 203 -2.03 7.22 -36.16
CA GLY A 203 -2.71 7.27 -37.47
C GLY A 203 -4.04 8.05 -37.40
N HIS A 204 -5.14 7.41 -37.81
CA HIS A 204 -6.49 8.02 -37.79
C HIS A 204 -7.35 7.63 -36.57
N ASP A 205 -6.79 7.10 -35.47
CA ASP A 205 -7.57 6.85 -34.24
C ASP A 205 -8.02 8.17 -33.58
N LEU A 206 -9.19 8.15 -32.93
CA LEU A 206 -9.78 9.27 -32.20
C LEU A 206 -9.40 9.26 -30.70
N GLY A 207 -8.43 8.43 -30.33
CA GLY A 207 -7.79 8.46 -29.03
C GLY A 207 -7.12 9.81 -28.78
N GLY A 208 -7.05 10.24 -27.53
CA GLY A 208 -6.39 11.48 -27.18
C GLY A 208 -6.62 11.84 -25.73
N ALA A 209 -5.53 12.20 -25.05
CA ALA A 209 -5.45 12.72 -23.68
C ALA A 209 -4.00 13.15 -23.31
N GLU A 210 -3.04 12.93 -24.20
CA GLU A 210 -1.63 13.28 -24.09
C GLU A 210 -1.41 14.76 -23.78
N ASP A 211 -2.15 15.67 -24.43
CA ASP A 211 -2.02 17.11 -24.18
C ASP A 211 -2.50 17.46 -22.76
N LEU A 212 -3.62 16.85 -22.36
CA LEU A 212 -4.20 17.05 -21.03
C LEU A 212 -3.27 16.51 -19.94
N ASP A 213 -2.66 15.34 -20.16
CA ASP A 213 -1.64 14.76 -19.29
C ASP A 213 -0.45 15.70 -19.14
N TRP A 214 0.11 16.15 -20.26
CA TRP A 214 1.31 16.95 -20.31
C TRP A 214 1.11 18.31 -19.63
N VAL A 215 0.02 19.02 -19.94
CA VAL A 215 -0.29 20.31 -19.28
C VAL A 215 -0.53 20.12 -17.78
N ARG A 216 -1.22 19.05 -17.36
CA ARG A 216 -1.40 18.75 -15.93
C ARG A 216 -0.09 18.45 -15.22
N ARG A 217 0.85 17.76 -15.87
CA ARG A 217 2.20 17.53 -15.33
C ARG A 217 2.97 18.85 -15.21
N ALA A 218 2.93 19.70 -16.24
CA ALA A 218 3.56 21.01 -16.21
C ALA A 218 3.02 21.91 -15.08
N LEU A 219 1.69 22.02 -14.95
CA LEU A 219 1.05 22.78 -13.87
C LEU A 219 1.42 22.22 -12.48
N ARG A 220 1.47 20.90 -12.32
CA ARG A 220 1.91 20.24 -11.07
C ARG A 220 3.38 20.45 -10.76
N ALA A 221 4.21 20.65 -11.78
CA ALA A 221 5.62 21.02 -11.64
C ALA A 221 5.82 22.52 -11.35
N GLY A 222 4.73 23.28 -11.19
CA GLY A 222 4.77 24.70 -10.82
C GLY A 222 4.66 25.67 -12.00
N ALA A 223 4.48 25.18 -13.24
CA ALA A 223 4.26 26.07 -14.38
C ALA A 223 2.91 26.81 -14.25
N ARG A 224 2.86 28.07 -14.66
CA ARG A 224 1.63 28.88 -14.73
C ARG A 224 1.09 28.90 -16.16
N LEU A 225 -0.23 28.72 -16.30
CA LEU A 225 -0.94 28.74 -17.59
C LEU A 225 -1.79 30.01 -17.72
N ARG A 226 -1.57 30.78 -18.79
CA ARG A 226 -2.32 32.01 -19.08
C ARG A 226 -3.17 31.87 -20.35
N TYR A 227 -4.45 32.22 -20.24
CA TYR A 227 -5.34 32.39 -21.38
C TYR A 227 -5.26 33.83 -21.91
N GLN A 228 -4.95 33.96 -23.20
CA GLN A 228 -4.86 35.24 -23.91
C GLN A 228 -5.85 35.27 -25.08
N PRO A 229 -6.96 36.03 -24.98
CA PRO A 229 -8.03 36.01 -25.99
C PRO A 229 -7.61 36.56 -27.36
N GLY A 230 -6.57 37.41 -27.41
CA GLY A 230 -6.04 37.96 -28.66
C GLY A 230 -5.22 36.98 -29.50
N ILE A 231 -4.89 35.80 -28.96
CA ILE A 231 -4.28 34.71 -29.73
C ILE A 231 -5.43 33.90 -30.30
N VAL A 232 -5.68 33.96 -31.61
CA VAL A 232 -6.85 33.33 -32.23
C VAL A 232 -6.45 32.35 -33.32
N GLN A 233 -7.02 31.16 -33.27
CA GLN A 233 -6.89 30.11 -34.27
C GLN A 233 -8.26 29.61 -34.69
N ASN A 234 -8.40 29.27 -35.96
CA ASN A 234 -9.62 28.73 -36.55
C ASN A 234 -9.37 27.28 -36.94
N HIS A 235 -10.13 26.35 -36.38
CA HIS A 235 -10.02 24.92 -36.64
C HIS A 235 -10.86 24.56 -37.86
N TYR A 236 -10.23 24.01 -38.90
CA TYR A 236 -10.91 23.56 -40.11
C TYR A 236 -12.02 22.54 -39.81
N VAL A 237 -13.20 22.75 -40.39
CA VAL A 237 -14.35 21.86 -40.19
C VAL A 237 -14.42 20.83 -41.30
N ASP A 238 -14.09 19.58 -40.96
CA ASP A 238 -14.34 18.43 -41.82
C ASP A 238 -15.78 17.92 -41.62
N LEU A 239 -16.60 18.02 -42.67
CA LEU A 239 -18.01 17.57 -42.68
C LEU A 239 -18.17 16.08 -42.34
N ALA A 240 -17.15 15.25 -42.57
CA ALA A 240 -17.18 13.84 -42.15
C ALA A 240 -17.26 13.68 -40.62
N ARG A 241 -16.76 14.66 -39.85
CA ARG A 241 -16.82 14.71 -38.38
C ARG A 241 -18.21 15.06 -37.85
N LEU A 242 -19.13 15.51 -38.71
CA LEU A 242 -20.51 15.89 -38.37
C LEU A 242 -21.50 14.72 -38.46
N ARG A 243 -21.02 13.47 -38.47
CA ARG A 243 -21.87 12.27 -38.45
C ARG A 243 -22.07 11.76 -37.02
N LEU A 244 -23.27 11.30 -36.68
CA LEU A 244 -23.56 10.74 -35.35
C LEU A 244 -22.63 9.58 -34.97
N GLY A 245 -22.30 8.70 -35.93
CA GLY A 245 -21.35 7.60 -35.70
C GLY A 245 -19.95 8.09 -35.31
N TYR A 246 -19.49 9.20 -35.90
CA TYR A 246 -18.21 9.82 -35.53
C TYR A 246 -18.26 10.37 -34.10
N LEU A 247 -19.33 11.08 -33.75
CA LEU A 247 -19.54 11.61 -32.39
C LEU A 247 -19.57 10.53 -31.32
N MET A 248 -20.27 9.43 -31.57
CA MET A 248 -20.29 8.29 -30.65
C MET A 248 -18.90 7.68 -30.49
N ARG A 249 -18.15 7.49 -31.59
CA ARG A 249 -16.78 6.97 -31.54
C ARG A 249 -15.84 7.92 -30.81
N LYS A 250 -15.93 9.23 -31.07
CA LYS A 250 -15.16 10.28 -30.40
C LYS A 250 -15.47 10.33 -28.90
N ALA A 251 -16.74 10.31 -28.52
CA ALA A 251 -17.16 10.29 -27.13
C ALA A 251 -16.66 9.05 -26.39
N TYR A 252 -16.77 7.87 -27.01
CA TYR A 252 -16.22 6.62 -26.46
C TYR A 252 -14.69 6.72 -26.26
N GLN A 253 -13.93 7.07 -27.31
CA GLN A 253 -12.47 7.08 -27.27
C GLN A 253 -11.92 8.16 -26.33
N ARG A 254 -12.52 9.35 -26.32
CA ARG A 254 -12.11 10.45 -25.44
C ARG A 254 -12.39 10.10 -23.97
N SER A 255 -13.58 9.60 -23.65
CA SER A 255 -13.90 9.17 -22.28
C SER A 255 -13.03 8.00 -21.81
N LYS A 256 -12.72 7.04 -22.69
CA LYS A 256 -11.78 5.95 -22.40
C LYS A 256 -10.38 6.49 -22.07
N SER A 257 -9.86 7.39 -22.88
CA SER A 257 -8.51 7.97 -22.71
C SER A 257 -8.44 8.85 -21.45
N VAL A 258 -9.46 9.66 -21.19
CA VAL A 258 -9.54 10.48 -19.97
C VAL A 258 -9.66 9.62 -18.70
N MET A 259 -10.39 8.51 -18.73
CA MET A 259 -10.42 7.58 -17.58
C MET A 259 -9.12 6.79 -17.38
N ARG A 260 -8.29 6.62 -18.43
CA ARG A 260 -6.93 6.07 -18.25
C ARG A 260 -6.01 7.03 -17.48
N LEU A 261 -6.25 8.34 -17.59
CA LEU A 261 -5.57 9.35 -16.76
C LEU A 261 -6.06 9.37 -15.31
N ASP A 262 -7.33 9.04 -15.08
CA ASP A 262 -7.88 8.98 -13.73
C ASP A 262 -7.54 7.65 -13.04
N ARG A 263 -6.32 7.57 -12.47
CA ARG A 263 -5.85 6.40 -11.70
C ARG A 263 -6.51 6.26 -10.32
N ARG A 264 -7.42 7.16 -9.92
CA ARG A 264 -8.11 7.13 -8.61
C ARG A 264 -9.00 5.89 -8.44
N HIS A 265 -9.42 5.28 -9.54
CA HIS A 265 -10.36 4.15 -9.53
C HIS A 265 -9.69 2.86 -10.01
N ALA A 266 -9.12 2.08 -9.07
CA ALA A 266 -8.55 0.77 -9.35
C ALA A 266 -9.61 -0.33 -9.60
N VAL A 267 -10.87 -0.06 -9.23
CA VAL A 267 -12.02 -0.96 -9.38
C VAL A 267 -13.15 -0.19 -10.06
N VAL A 268 -13.87 -0.84 -10.96
CA VAL A 268 -15.07 -0.29 -11.59
C VAL A 268 -16.11 -0.01 -10.49
N PRO A 269 -16.51 1.25 -10.25
CA PRO A 269 -17.49 1.57 -9.23
C PRO A 269 -18.87 1.00 -9.56
N LEU A 270 -19.63 0.61 -8.52
CA LEU A 270 -20.99 0.06 -8.70
C LEU A 270 -21.95 1.05 -9.38
N TYR A 271 -21.77 2.36 -9.16
CA TYR A 271 -22.61 3.39 -9.79
C TYR A 271 -22.50 3.37 -11.32
N MET A 272 -21.41 2.83 -11.89
CA MET A 272 -21.23 2.75 -13.34
C MET A 272 -22.29 1.88 -14.00
N GLY A 273 -22.71 0.80 -13.32
CA GLY A 273 -23.82 -0.04 -13.78
C GLY A 273 -25.15 0.72 -13.82
N ARG A 274 -25.43 1.53 -12.78
CA ARG A 274 -26.60 2.41 -12.73
C ARG A 274 -26.58 3.46 -13.84
N LYS A 275 -25.44 4.15 -14.04
CA LYS A 275 -25.25 5.17 -15.08
C LYS A 275 -25.53 4.61 -16.49
N LEU A 276 -25.01 3.42 -16.79
CA LEU A 276 -25.25 2.75 -18.07
C LEU A 276 -26.71 2.39 -18.28
N LEU A 277 -27.37 1.85 -17.26
CA LEU A 277 -28.79 1.49 -17.33
C LEU A 277 -29.67 2.72 -17.54
N GLU A 278 -29.37 3.82 -16.84
CA GLU A 278 -30.10 5.08 -16.93
C GLU A 278 -30.01 5.71 -18.33
N TYR A 279 -28.81 5.79 -18.91
CA TYR A 279 -28.61 6.31 -20.27
C TYR A 279 -29.20 5.38 -21.34
N PHE A 280 -29.11 4.07 -21.15
CA PHE A 280 -29.73 3.10 -22.05
C PHE A 280 -31.26 3.23 -22.05
N ALA A 281 -31.89 3.28 -20.87
CA ALA A 281 -33.33 3.48 -20.75
C ALA A 281 -33.76 4.84 -21.33
N SER A 282 -33.03 5.91 -21.00
CA SER A 282 -33.33 7.26 -21.50
C SER A 282 -33.19 7.38 -23.02
N MET A 283 -32.26 6.61 -23.63
CA MET A 283 -32.12 6.49 -25.08
C MET A 283 -33.29 5.72 -25.70
N LEU A 284 -33.72 4.62 -25.08
CA LEU A 284 -34.79 3.75 -25.59
C LEU A 284 -36.15 4.46 -25.59
N PHE A 285 -36.43 5.26 -24.57
CA PHE A 285 -37.73 5.94 -24.38
C PHE A 285 -37.74 7.42 -24.83
N ALA A 286 -36.68 7.88 -25.54
CA ALA A 286 -36.66 9.23 -26.11
C ALA A 286 -37.35 9.27 -27.48
N PHE A 287 -38.54 9.87 -27.53
CA PHE A 287 -39.30 10.10 -28.77
C PHE A 287 -38.84 11.33 -29.57
N ASP A 288 -38.12 12.25 -28.92
CA ASP A 288 -37.49 13.40 -29.57
C ASP A 288 -36.10 13.04 -30.12
N GLY A 289 -35.82 13.48 -31.35
CA GLY A 289 -34.58 13.16 -32.06
C GLY A 289 -33.33 13.74 -31.39
N ALA A 290 -33.42 14.95 -30.82
CA ALA A 290 -32.29 15.58 -30.14
C ALA A 290 -32.00 14.89 -28.80
N ARG A 291 -33.03 14.59 -28.02
CA ARG A 291 -32.94 13.83 -26.76
C ARG A 291 -32.38 12.42 -26.98
N ARG A 292 -32.84 11.71 -28.02
CA ARG A 292 -32.34 10.37 -28.35
C ARG A 292 -30.87 10.40 -28.75
N ARG A 293 -30.48 11.38 -29.58
CA ARG A 293 -29.08 11.63 -29.97
C ARG A 293 -28.19 11.92 -28.76
N PHE A 294 -28.64 12.77 -27.84
CA PHE A 294 -27.93 13.09 -26.60
C PHE A 294 -27.63 11.84 -25.77
N PHE A 295 -28.64 11.01 -25.49
CA PHE A 295 -28.44 9.80 -24.69
C PHE A 295 -27.60 8.72 -25.41
N LEU A 296 -27.65 8.64 -26.74
CA LEU A 296 -26.74 7.78 -27.51
C LEU A 296 -25.27 8.18 -27.30
N VAL A 297 -24.96 9.47 -27.36
CA VAL A 297 -23.59 9.97 -27.14
C VAL A 297 -23.17 9.79 -25.67
N ARG A 298 -24.08 10.04 -24.71
CA ARG A 298 -23.81 9.80 -23.27
C ARG A 298 -23.58 8.32 -22.95
N LEU A 299 -24.33 7.42 -23.57
CA LEU A 299 -24.13 5.98 -23.43
C LEU A 299 -22.77 5.55 -24.01
N ALA A 300 -22.40 6.06 -25.19
CA ALA A 300 -21.08 5.80 -25.79
C ALA A 300 -19.93 6.31 -24.89
N ALA A 301 -20.08 7.52 -24.33
CA ALA A 301 -19.13 8.08 -23.36
C ALA A 301 -19.01 7.21 -22.11
N ALA A 302 -20.12 6.79 -21.50
CA ALA A 302 -20.14 5.93 -20.31
C ALA A 302 -19.52 4.53 -20.57
N LEU A 303 -19.74 3.96 -21.75
CA LEU A 303 -19.06 2.73 -22.18
C LEU A 303 -17.55 2.96 -22.37
N GLY A 304 -17.15 4.13 -22.85
CA GLY A 304 -15.75 4.57 -22.91
C GLY A 304 -15.13 4.64 -21.52
N GLU A 305 -15.81 5.27 -20.56
CA GLU A 305 -15.36 5.35 -19.15
C GLU A 305 -15.17 3.95 -18.55
N LEU A 306 -16.15 3.06 -18.71
CA LEU A 306 -16.07 1.66 -18.24
C LEU A 306 -14.90 0.91 -18.88
N SER A 307 -14.67 1.11 -20.18
CA SER A 307 -13.56 0.51 -20.92
C SER A 307 -12.20 1.00 -20.41
N GLY A 308 -12.07 2.31 -20.13
CA GLY A 308 -10.89 2.92 -19.52
C GLY A 308 -10.60 2.36 -18.13
N LEU A 309 -11.60 2.32 -17.26
CA LEU A 309 -11.50 1.69 -15.92
C LEU A 309 -11.13 0.20 -16.01
N GLY A 310 -11.70 -0.52 -16.97
CA GLY A 310 -11.37 -1.92 -17.23
C GLY A 310 -9.94 -2.11 -17.75
N ALA A 311 -9.42 -1.18 -18.55
CA ALA A 311 -8.02 -1.16 -18.99
C ALA A 311 -7.07 -0.92 -17.81
N ASN A 312 -7.33 0.10 -16.97
CA ASN A 312 -6.57 0.35 -15.75
C ASN A 312 -6.53 -0.89 -14.84
N ARG A 313 -7.68 -1.57 -14.67
CA ARG A 313 -7.76 -2.80 -13.87
C ARG A 313 -6.96 -3.96 -14.49
N ARG A 314 -6.95 -4.12 -15.81
CA ARG A 314 -6.17 -5.16 -16.50
C ARG A 314 -4.67 -4.89 -16.41
N GLU A 315 -4.28 -3.64 -16.59
CA GLU A 315 -2.89 -3.18 -16.47
C GLU A 315 -2.38 -3.37 -15.03
N ALA A 316 -3.14 -2.92 -14.03
CA ALA A 316 -2.85 -3.17 -12.62
C ALA A 316 -2.79 -4.67 -12.30
N ARG A 317 -3.66 -5.50 -12.87
CA ARG A 317 -3.60 -6.97 -12.70
C ARG A 317 -2.37 -7.60 -13.37
N SER A 318 -1.96 -7.11 -14.53
CA SER A 318 -0.74 -7.56 -15.21
C SER A 318 0.49 -7.24 -14.36
N ARG A 319 0.56 -6.00 -13.86
CA ARG A 319 1.58 -5.53 -12.92
C ARG A 319 1.43 -6.08 -11.49
N ALA A 320 0.33 -6.73 -11.13
CA ALA A 320 0.23 -7.44 -9.85
C ALA A 320 0.68 -8.91 -9.97
N ARG A 321 0.73 -9.48 -11.19
CA ARG A 321 1.08 -10.89 -11.40
C ARG A 321 2.59 -11.08 -11.42
N LEU A 322 3.10 -11.77 -10.41
CA LEU A 322 4.43 -12.36 -10.39
C LEU A 322 4.30 -13.86 -10.72
N ALA A 323 5.22 -14.42 -11.49
CA ALA A 323 5.18 -15.84 -11.87
C ALA A 323 5.15 -16.75 -10.63
N PRO A 324 4.40 -17.87 -10.64
CA PRO A 324 4.38 -18.80 -9.51
C PRO A 324 5.67 -19.60 -9.44
N LEU A 325 6.15 -19.86 -8.22
CA LEU A 325 7.34 -20.70 -7.98
C LEU A 325 7.04 -22.19 -8.19
N PRO A 326 8.06 -23.03 -8.46
CA PRO A 326 7.89 -24.49 -8.59
C PRO A 326 7.14 -25.12 -7.41
N GLN A 327 7.45 -24.71 -6.17
CA GLN A 327 6.77 -25.20 -4.97
C GLN A 327 5.27 -24.88 -4.94
N GLN A 328 4.85 -23.74 -5.50
CA GLN A 328 3.43 -23.39 -5.59
C GLN A 328 2.70 -24.27 -6.61
N ARG A 329 3.39 -24.67 -7.69
CA ARG A 329 2.86 -25.66 -8.66
C ARG A 329 2.74 -27.03 -8.02
N ILE A 330 3.74 -27.46 -7.23
CA ILE A 330 3.69 -28.71 -6.47
C ILE A 330 2.54 -28.67 -5.45
N ALA A 331 2.32 -27.54 -4.77
CA ALA A 331 1.20 -27.39 -3.84
C ALA A 331 -0.15 -27.54 -4.56
N ALA A 332 -0.30 -26.97 -5.75
CA ALA A 332 -1.49 -27.12 -6.57
C ALA A 332 -1.68 -28.57 -7.04
N ALA A 333 -0.61 -29.22 -7.52
CA ALA A 333 -0.64 -30.62 -7.92
C ALA A 333 -0.99 -31.56 -6.74
N LEU A 334 -0.43 -31.31 -5.56
CA LEU A 334 -0.74 -32.05 -4.35
C LEU A 334 -2.21 -31.87 -3.96
N ALA A 335 -2.77 -30.66 -4.06
CA ALA A 335 -4.19 -30.44 -3.81
C ALA A 335 -5.08 -31.25 -4.76
N LEU A 336 -4.76 -31.23 -6.06
CA LEU A 336 -5.49 -32.01 -7.08
C LEU A 336 -5.37 -33.52 -6.83
N ALA A 337 -4.16 -34.01 -6.52
CA ALA A 337 -3.92 -35.40 -6.17
C ALA A 337 -4.70 -35.83 -4.91
N CYS A 338 -4.79 -34.96 -3.90
CA CYS A 338 -5.59 -35.20 -2.70
C CYS A 338 -7.07 -35.32 -3.03
N LEU A 339 -7.61 -34.40 -3.85
CA LEU A 339 -9.01 -34.45 -4.27
C LEU A 339 -9.32 -35.71 -5.08
N ALA A 340 -8.42 -36.12 -5.97
CA ALA A 340 -8.54 -37.36 -6.73
C ALA A 340 -8.49 -38.60 -5.81
N ALA A 341 -7.60 -38.62 -4.81
CA ALA A 341 -7.51 -39.70 -3.83
C ALA A 341 -8.77 -39.81 -2.96
N PHE A 342 -9.35 -38.67 -2.53
CA PHE A 342 -10.65 -38.66 -1.83
C PHE A 342 -11.78 -39.20 -2.72
N ALA A 343 -11.82 -38.82 -3.99
CA ALA A 343 -12.83 -39.31 -4.93
C ALA A 343 -12.69 -40.82 -5.17
N LEU A 344 -11.46 -41.32 -5.37
CA LEU A 344 -11.16 -42.74 -5.55
C LEU A 344 -11.53 -43.56 -4.31
N ALA A 345 -11.17 -43.08 -3.11
CA ALA A 345 -11.55 -43.73 -1.86
C ALA A 345 -13.08 -43.84 -1.74
N GLY A 346 -13.82 -42.77 -2.07
CA GLY A 346 -15.29 -42.78 -2.09
C GLY A 346 -15.87 -43.80 -3.07
N GLN A 347 -15.32 -43.89 -4.28
CA GLN A 347 -15.76 -44.88 -5.29
C GLN A 347 -15.48 -46.33 -4.86
N LEU A 348 -14.29 -46.60 -4.29
CA LEU A 348 -13.90 -47.95 -3.88
C LEU A 348 -14.75 -48.46 -2.70
N VAL A 349 -15.18 -47.60 -1.78
CA VAL A 349 -16.02 -47.99 -0.64
C VAL A 349 -17.50 -48.17 -1.03
N GLY A 350 -18.00 -47.50 -2.08
CA GLY A 350 -19.38 -47.67 -2.58
C GLY A 350 -20.46 -47.21 -1.59
N ALA A 351 -21.67 -47.81 -1.64
CA ALA A 351 -22.83 -47.41 -0.81
C ALA A 351 -22.62 -47.54 0.72
N ALA A 352 -21.59 -48.30 1.16
CA ALA A 352 -21.19 -48.43 2.56
C ALA A 352 -20.59 -47.13 3.16
N THR A 353 -20.27 -46.14 2.32
CA THR A 353 -19.82 -44.79 2.73
C THR A 353 -20.84 -44.07 3.61
N SER A 354 -22.14 -44.28 3.39
CA SER A 354 -23.21 -43.60 4.14
C SER A 354 -23.21 -43.94 5.64
N VAL A 355 -22.85 -45.18 6.01
CA VAL A 355 -22.88 -45.70 7.39
C VAL A 355 -21.77 -45.09 8.24
N GLY A 356 -20.62 -44.76 7.65
CA GLY A 356 -19.50 -44.11 8.36
C GLY A 356 -19.55 -42.57 8.35
N VAL A 357 -20.14 -41.97 7.31
CA VAL A 357 -20.24 -40.50 7.19
C VAL A 357 -21.23 -39.91 8.18
N LEU A 358 -22.38 -40.55 8.40
CA LEU A 358 -23.42 -40.01 9.29
C LEU A 358 -22.94 -39.87 10.75
N PRO A 359 -22.24 -40.86 11.36
CA PRO A 359 -21.62 -40.69 12.68
C PRO A 359 -20.63 -39.52 12.76
N VAL A 360 -19.79 -39.30 11.73
CA VAL A 360 -18.85 -38.18 11.69
C VAL A 360 -19.60 -36.85 11.67
N VAL A 361 -20.57 -36.72 10.76
CA VAL A 361 -21.36 -35.50 10.59
C VAL A 361 -22.11 -35.17 11.88
N ALA A 362 -22.75 -36.16 12.50
CA ALA A 362 -23.48 -36.00 13.75
C ALA A 362 -22.56 -35.64 14.93
N ALA A 363 -21.43 -36.34 15.09
CA ALA A 363 -20.47 -36.07 16.15
C ALA A 363 -19.83 -34.68 16.01
N ALA A 364 -19.45 -34.30 14.78
CA ALA A 364 -18.89 -32.98 14.49
C ALA A 364 -19.92 -31.86 14.71
N ALA A 365 -21.19 -32.08 14.32
CA ALA A 365 -22.28 -31.14 14.56
C ALA A 365 -22.54 -30.96 16.07
N GLY A 366 -22.57 -32.05 16.83
CA GLY A 366 -22.69 -32.02 18.30
C GLY A 366 -21.54 -31.29 18.97
N ALA A 367 -20.29 -31.58 18.60
CA ALA A 367 -19.11 -30.89 19.14
C ALA A 367 -19.12 -29.40 18.81
N THR A 368 -19.49 -29.03 17.58
CA THR A 368 -19.62 -27.64 17.15
C THR A 368 -20.73 -26.92 17.92
N ALA A 369 -21.89 -27.54 18.08
CA ALA A 369 -23.00 -26.96 18.84
C ALA A 369 -22.62 -26.74 20.30
N LEU A 370 -21.96 -27.69 20.95
CA LEU A 370 -21.45 -27.55 22.31
C LEU A 370 -20.43 -26.41 22.41
N LEU A 371 -19.51 -26.30 21.44
CA LEU A 371 -18.53 -25.22 21.41
C LEU A 371 -19.17 -23.85 21.21
N VAL A 372 -20.17 -23.72 20.33
CA VAL A 372 -20.93 -22.48 20.12
C VAL A 372 -21.70 -22.11 21.39
N LEU A 373 -22.40 -23.07 22.01
CA LEU A 373 -23.13 -22.85 23.26
C LEU A 373 -22.21 -22.39 24.39
N LYS A 374 -21.05 -23.05 24.56
CA LYS A 374 -20.02 -22.62 25.51
C LYS A 374 -19.53 -21.21 25.20
N SER A 375 -19.19 -20.94 23.93
CA SER A 375 -18.67 -19.64 23.49
C SER A 375 -19.65 -18.49 23.81
N LEU A 376 -20.94 -18.70 23.55
CA LEU A 376 -21.99 -17.71 23.84
C LEU A 376 -22.21 -17.53 25.35
N ARG A 377 -22.13 -18.62 26.12
CA ARG A 377 -22.21 -18.58 27.59
C ARG A 377 -21.05 -17.82 28.21
N ASP A 378 -19.83 -18.01 27.71
CA ASP A 378 -18.64 -17.34 28.27
C ASP A 378 -18.58 -15.87 27.81
N PHE A 379 -18.99 -15.57 26.57
CA PHE A 379 -19.11 -14.20 26.08
C PHE A 379 -20.07 -13.36 26.93
N SER A 380 -21.20 -13.93 27.38
CA SER A 380 -22.18 -13.24 28.23
C SER A 380 -21.75 -13.03 29.69
N ARG A 381 -20.73 -13.74 30.17
CA ARG A 381 -20.28 -13.70 31.57
C ARG A 381 -18.98 -12.93 31.80
N ALA A 382 -18.07 -12.97 30.83
CA ALA A 382 -16.73 -12.40 30.93
C ALA A 382 -16.48 -11.23 29.98
N GLY A 383 -17.42 -10.96 29.05
CA GLY A 383 -17.27 -9.94 28.02
C GLY A 383 -18.00 -8.62 28.35
N PRO A 384 -17.51 -7.50 27.83
CA PRO A 384 -18.20 -6.21 27.91
C PRO A 384 -19.48 -6.24 27.07
N ARG A 385 -20.53 -5.55 27.55
CA ARG A 385 -21.80 -5.43 26.81
C ARG A 385 -21.53 -4.67 25.50
N ILE A 386 -21.74 -5.33 24.36
CA ILE A 386 -21.72 -4.66 23.06
C ILE A 386 -22.79 -3.56 23.12
N ARG A 387 -22.42 -2.31 22.78
CA ARG A 387 -23.37 -1.19 22.73
C ARG A 387 -24.58 -1.58 21.87
N GLU A 388 -25.78 -1.27 22.34
CA GLU A 388 -27.03 -1.64 21.65
C GLU A 388 -27.07 -1.16 20.20
N GLU A 389 -26.41 -0.03 19.91
CA GLU A 389 -26.27 0.54 18.58
C GLU A 389 -25.51 -0.38 17.61
N ILE A 390 -24.38 -0.95 18.04
CA ILE A 390 -23.60 -1.91 17.25
C ILE A 390 -24.44 -3.17 17.00
N LEU A 391 -25.11 -3.67 18.03
CA LEU A 391 -25.98 -4.84 17.89
C LEU A 391 -27.13 -4.56 16.93
N ARG A 392 -27.80 -3.41 17.02
CA ARG A 392 -28.92 -3.03 16.15
C ARG A 392 -28.48 -2.97 14.69
N ARG A 393 -27.30 -2.42 14.42
CA ARG A 393 -26.79 -2.19 13.06
C ARG A 393 -26.13 -3.41 12.43
N TYR A 394 -25.42 -4.22 13.22
CA TYR A 394 -24.61 -5.34 12.72
C TYR A 394 -25.16 -6.73 13.11
N ARG A 395 -26.37 -6.84 13.69
CA ARG A 395 -26.96 -8.13 14.12
C ARG A 395 -26.85 -9.23 13.07
N ALA A 396 -27.33 -8.97 11.86
CA ALA A 396 -27.31 -9.95 10.76
C ALA A 396 -25.87 -10.34 10.39
N TYR A 397 -24.95 -9.38 10.41
CA TYR A 397 -23.54 -9.61 10.12
C TYR A 397 -22.87 -10.44 11.22
N THR A 398 -23.18 -10.19 12.49
CA THR A 398 -22.69 -10.99 13.63
C THR A 398 -23.21 -12.42 13.57
N VAL A 399 -24.49 -12.63 13.24
CA VAL A 399 -25.05 -13.97 13.04
C VAL A 399 -24.34 -14.70 11.90
N TRP A 400 -24.12 -14.01 10.77
CA TRP A 400 -23.36 -14.56 9.65
C TRP A 400 -21.92 -14.92 10.05
N ALA A 401 -21.22 -14.05 10.78
CA ALA A 401 -19.85 -14.28 11.23
C ALA A 401 -19.77 -15.50 12.16
N LEU A 402 -20.68 -15.60 13.13
CA LEU A 402 -20.79 -16.75 14.03
C LEU A 402 -21.10 -18.04 13.26
N ALA A 403 -22.08 -18.01 12.35
CA ALA A 403 -22.43 -19.16 11.51
C ALA A 403 -21.24 -19.62 10.66
N ARG A 404 -20.46 -18.68 10.12
CA ARG A 404 -19.24 -18.99 9.36
C ARG A 404 -18.15 -19.62 10.22
N LEU A 405 -17.89 -19.11 11.42
CA LEU A 405 -16.90 -19.73 12.33
C LEU A 405 -17.36 -21.11 12.83
N ALA A 406 -18.66 -21.26 13.11
CA ALA A 406 -19.26 -22.55 13.44
C ALA A 406 -19.11 -23.54 12.28
N PHE A 407 -19.39 -23.11 11.04
CA PHE A 407 -19.20 -23.94 9.86
C PHE A 407 -17.75 -24.42 9.72
N TRP A 408 -16.76 -23.54 9.85
CA TRP A 408 -15.36 -23.96 9.76
C TRP A 408 -14.90 -24.81 10.96
N SER A 409 -15.46 -24.58 12.15
CA SER A 409 -15.24 -25.46 13.31
C SER A 409 -15.80 -26.85 13.05
N TRP A 410 -16.98 -26.93 12.44
CA TRP A 410 -17.58 -28.19 11.99
C TRP A 410 -16.72 -28.88 10.94
N VAL A 411 -16.18 -28.16 9.96
CA VAL A 411 -15.25 -28.73 8.96
C VAL A 411 -14.00 -29.32 9.63
N VAL A 412 -13.40 -28.61 10.60
CA VAL A 412 -12.24 -29.11 11.35
C VAL A 412 -12.63 -30.37 12.15
N PHE A 413 -13.73 -30.33 12.90
CA PHE A 413 -14.19 -31.49 13.66
C PHE A 413 -14.55 -32.67 12.76
N ALA A 414 -15.21 -32.45 11.63
CA ALA A 414 -15.54 -33.48 10.66
C ALA A 414 -14.28 -34.12 10.08
N PHE A 415 -13.25 -33.31 9.74
CA PHE A 415 -11.98 -33.84 9.26
C PHE A 415 -11.27 -34.72 10.30
N LEU A 416 -11.21 -34.27 11.57
CA LEU A 416 -10.60 -35.04 12.65
C LEU A 416 -11.41 -36.30 12.99
N GLY A 417 -12.73 -36.18 13.03
CA GLY A 417 -13.65 -37.29 13.29
C GLY A 417 -13.58 -38.35 12.20
N ALA A 418 -13.55 -37.94 10.93
CA ALA A 418 -13.37 -38.87 9.81
C ALA A 418 -12.00 -39.57 9.84
N GLY A 419 -10.96 -38.94 10.39
CA GLY A 419 -9.67 -39.61 10.62
C GLY A 419 -9.77 -40.73 11.65
N GLY A 420 -10.54 -40.50 12.73
CA GLY A 420 -10.85 -41.53 13.74
C GLY A 420 -11.69 -42.68 13.17
N VAL A 421 -12.73 -42.36 12.41
CA VAL A 421 -13.59 -43.37 11.75
C VAL A 421 -12.83 -44.15 10.70
N LEU A 422 -11.92 -43.52 9.95
CA LEU A 422 -11.06 -44.19 8.99
C LEU A 422 -10.16 -45.22 9.68
N ALA A 423 -9.51 -44.85 10.79
CA ALA A 423 -8.69 -45.78 11.57
C ALA A 423 -9.52 -46.97 12.09
N TYR A 424 -10.72 -46.70 12.62
CA TYR A 424 -11.65 -47.75 13.06
C TYR A 424 -12.08 -48.66 11.89
N ALA A 425 -12.45 -48.10 10.74
CA ALA A 425 -12.87 -48.86 9.58
C ALA A 425 -11.77 -49.81 9.10
N ILE A 426 -10.53 -49.33 8.99
CA ILE A 426 -9.36 -50.13 8.59
C ILE A 426 -9.14 -51.27 9.59
N LEU A 427 -9.19 -50.99 10.89
CA LEU A 427 -8.98 -52.00 11.93
C LEU A 427 -10.12 -53.04 11.98
N ALA A 428 -11.37 -52.61 11.84
CA ALA A 428 -12.53 -53.50 11.81
C ALA A 428 -12.46 -54.43 10.60
N SER A 429 -12.17 -53.91 9.40
CA SER A 429 -11.98 -54.71 8.19
C SER A 429 -10.82 -55.69 8.33
N ALA A 430 -9.68 -55.25 8.88
CA ALA A 430 -8.52 -56.11 9.11
C ALA A 430 -8.76 -57.20 10.16
N ALA A 431 -9.61 -56.93 11.16
CA ALA A 431 -10.02 -57.91 12.16
C ALA A 431 -11.14 -58.84 11.67
N GLY A 432 -11.81 -58.51 10.55
CA GLY A 432 -12.99 -59.24 10.06
C GLY A 432 -14.25 -58.98 10.90
N VAL A 433 -14.30 -57.85 11.60
CA VAL A 433 -15.44 -57.44 12.42
C VAL A 433 -16.37 -56.55 11.60
N ALA A 434 -17.69 -56.77 11.72
CA ALA A 434 -18.68 -55.96 11.02
C ALA A 434 -18.62 -54.47 11.45
N PHE A 435 -18.75 -53.56 10.48
CA PHE A 435 -18.75 -52.13 10.75
C PHE A 435 -20.01 -51.73 11.54
N ARG A 436 -19.81 -51.22 12.75
CA ARG A 436 -20.89 -50.69 13.60
C ARG A 436 -20.86 -49.16 13.67
N SER A 437 -22.04 -48.55 13.53
CA SER A 437 -22.22 -47.08 13.56
C SER A 437 -21.96 -46.45 14.92
N ASP A 438 -22.25 -47.16 16.01
CA ASP A 438 -22.00 -46.69 17.38
C ASP A 438 -20.50 -46.60 17.70
N ALA A 439 -19.74 -47.64 17.33
CA ALA A 439 -18.29 -47.63 17.42
C ALA A 439 -17.65 -46.59 16.48
N ALA A 440 -18.24 -46.34 15.29
CA ALA A 440 -17.82 -45.25 14.43
C ALA A 440 -18.05 -43.86 15.09
N ALA A 441 -19.18 -43.65 15.76
CA ALA A 441 -19.43 -42.41 16.50
C ALA A 441 -18.39 -42.22 17.63
N ALA A 442 -18.10 -43.26 18.40
CA ALA A 442 -17.06 -43.23 19.42
C ALA A 442 -15.67 -42.94 18.83
N ALA A 443 -15.32 -43.59 17.71
CA ALA A 443 -14.07 -43.36 17.00
C ALA A 443 -13.96 -41.92 16.47
N ALA A 444 -15.06 -41.33 15.99
CA ALA A 444 -15.10 -39.93 15.58
C ALA A 444 -14.78 -38.99 16.75
N VAL A 445 -15.40 -39.21 17.91
CA VAL A 445 -15.14 -38.41 19.13
C VAL A 445 -13.71 -38.55 19.62
N LEU A 446 -13.16 -39.77 19.61
CA LEU A 446 -11.76 -40.03 19.96
C LEU A 446 -10.80 -39.34 18.98
N GLY A 447 -11.07 -39.43 17.68
CA GLY A 447 -10.28 -38.76 16.63
C GLY A 447 -10.27 -37.24 16.78
N MET A 448 -11.43 -36.63 17.05
CA MET A 448 -11.54 -35.20 17.35
C MET A 448 -10.74 -34.83 18.60
N SER A 449 -10.92 -35.55 19.70
CA SER A 449 -10.28 -35.27 20.99
C SER A 449 -8.75 -35.41 20.89
N ALA A 450 -8.27 -36.50 20.28
CA ALA A 450 -6.85 -36.73 20.06
C ALA A 450 -6.23 -35.69 19.12
N GLY A 451 -6.92 -35.34 18.03
CA GLY A 451 -6.46 -34.32 17.08
C GLY A 451 -6.30 -32.95 17.73
N VAL A 452 -7.29 -32.51 18.51
CA VAL A 452 -7.23 -31.25 19.26
C VAL A 452 -6.11 -31.29 20.31
N ALA A 453 -6.00 -32.37 21.09
CA ALA A 453 -4.96 -32.51 22.11
C ALA A 453 -3.55 -32.47 21.50
N VAL A 454 -3.32 -33.18 20.39
CA VAL A 454 -2.03 -33.20 19.69
C VAL A 454 -1.68 -31.82 19.13
N GLN A 455 -2.62 -31.13 18.47
CA GLN A 455 -2.34 -29.79 17.96
C GLN A 455 -2.14 -28.77 19.07
N PHE A 456 -2.93 -28.83 20.14
CA PHE A 456 -2.75 -27.98 21.30
C PHE A 456 -1.37 -28.16 21.92
N ALA A 457 -0.93 -29.40 22.17
CA ALA A 457 0.40 -29.71 22.69
C ALA A 457 1.51 -29.21 21.75
N ARG A 458 1.36 -29.45 20.43
CA ARG A 458 2.32 -28.98 19.42
C ARG A 458 2.44 -27.45 19.41
N LYS A 459 1.32 -26.73 19.45
CA LYS A 459 1.30 -25.26 19.46
C LYS A 459 1.84 -24.71 20.78
N LEU A 460 1.47 -25.30 21.91
CA LEU A 460 2.00 -24.92 23.23
C LEU A 460 3.54 -25.02 23.30
N HIS A 461 4.14 -25.98 22.61
CA HIS A 461 5.60 -26.11 22.55
C HIS A 461 6.28 -25.21 21.53
N ARG A 462 5.68 -25.01 20.34
CA ARG A 462 6.35 -24.32 19.23
C ARG A 462 5.95 -22.85 19.05
N ASN A 463 4.72 -22.50 19.37
CA ASN A 463 4.17 -21.16 19.22
C ASN A 463 3.03 -20.99 20.25
N PRO A 464 3.38 -20.84 21.55
CA PRO A 464 2.39 -20.65 22.60
C PRO A 464 1.66 -19.30 22.50
N GLY A 465 2.28 -18.28 21.91
CA GLY A 465 1.65 -16.96 21.65
C GLY A 465 0.33 -17.08 20.87
N LEU A 466 0.26 -18.00 19.91
CA LEU A 466 -0.98 -18.34 19.19
C LEU A 466 -2.12 -18.78 20.11
N ILE A 467 -1.83 -19.57 21.15
CA ILE A 467 -2.82 -19.99 22.13
C ILE A 467 -3.21 -18.80 22.99
N VAL A 468 -2.22 -18.06 23.52
CA VAL A 468 -2.43 -16.92 24.42
C VAL A 468 -3.33 -15.84 23.81
N ALA A 469 -3.18 -15.55 22.52
CA ALA A 469 -4.01 -14.57 21.80
C ALA A 469 -5.52 -14.86 21.86
N SER A 470 -5.92 -16.13 22.06
CA SER A 470 -7.32 -16.57 22.15
C SER A 470 -7.64 -17.32 23.44
N TRP A 471 -6.76 -17.29 24.44
CA TRP A 471 -6.93 -17.99 25.71
C TRP A 471 -7.69 -17.11 26.71
N GLN A 472 -8.69 -17.69 27.39
CA GLN A 472 -9.52 -17.00 28.38
C GLN A 472 -9.20 -17.36 29.84
N TYR A 473 -8.29 -18.30 30.08
CA TYR A 473 -7.97 -18.80 31.42
C TYR A 473 -6.60 -18.30 31.90
N ARG A 474 -6.27 -18.56 33.18
CA ARG A 474 -4.95 -18.24 33.72
C ARG A 474 -3.83 -18.91 32.93
N LEU A 475 -2.82 -18.14 32.54
CA LEU A 475 -1.68 -18.59 31.73
C LEU A 475 -0.76 -19.52 32.51
N SER A 476 -0.70 -19.37 33.83
CA SER A 476 -0.04 -20.29 34.78
C SER A 476 -0.56 -21.74 34.71
N ARG A 477 -1.73 -21.99 34.11
CA ARG A 477 -2.18 -23.36 33.84
C ARG A 477 -1.40 -23.96 32.67
N LEU A 478 -1.19 -23.20 31.60
CA LEU A 478 -0.50 -23.66 30.38
C LEU A 478 0.94 -24.10 30.65
N THR A 479 1.62 -23.46 31.61
CA THR A 479 3.00 -23.82 32.00
C THR A 479 3.09 -25.24 32.56
N ARG A 480 2.19 -25.61 33.48
CA ARG A 480 2.12 -26.99 34.02
C ARG A 480 1.87 -28.04 32.95
N TRP A 481 0.96 -27.77 32.02
CA TRP A 481 0.71 -28.67 30.89
C TRP A 481 1.93 -28.78 29.99
N ARG A 482 2.62 -27.67 29.72
CA ARG A 482 3.82 -27.64 28.90
C ARG A 482 4.97 -28.42 29.54
N GLU A 483 5.18 -28.30 30.85
CA GLU A 483 6.18 -29.10 31.56
C GLU A 483 5.86 -30.59 31.48
N ALA A 484 4.62 -30.98 31.77
CA ALA A 484 4.18 -32.37 31.70
C ALA A 484 4.33 -32.98 30.29
N LEU A 485 4.06 -32.21 29.24
CA LEU A 485 4.20 -32.62 27.84
C LEU A 485 5.65 -32.53 27.33
N GLY A 486 6.44 -31.60 27.88
CA GLY A 486 7.80 -31.25 27.46
C GLY A 486 8.90 -32.13 28.05
N CYS A 487 8.64 -32.77 29.20
CA CYS A 487 9.54 -33.77 29.77
C CYS A 487 9.91 -34.85 28.73
N SER A 488 11.14 -35.36 28.80
CA SER A 488 11.61 -36.45 27.93
C SER A 488 10.64 -37.64 27.93
N THR A 489 10.03 -37.91 29.08
CA THR A 489 8.97 -38.90 29.29
C THR A 489 7.67 -38.59 28.53
N GLY A 490 7.21 -37.33 28.48
CA GLY A 490 6.03 -36.91 27.73
C GLY A 490 6.24 -37.05 26.21
N ARG A 491 7.39 -36.60 25.69
CA ARG A 491 7.76 -36.78 24.28
C ARG A 491 7.95 -38.25 23.91
N ALA A 492 8.55 -39.06 24.80
CA ALA A 492 8.69 -40.50 24.59
C ALA A 492 7.32 -41.20 24.54
N ARG A 493 6.40 -40.87 25.45
CA ARG A 493 5.02 -41.38 25.44
C ARG A 493 4.27 -41.01 24.15
N GLY A 494 4.40 -39.76 23.70
CA GLY A 494 3.80 -39.32 22.43
C GLY A 494 4.35 -40.08 21.22
N ARG A 495 5.67 -40.28 21.15
CA ARG A 495 6.32 -41.09 20.10
C ARG A 495 5.90 -42.56 20.18
N ALA A 496 5.83 -43.13 21.38
CA ALA A 496 5.37 -44.51 21.58
C ALA A 496 3.91 -44.69 21.16
N ALA A 497 3.03 -43.74 21.48
CA ALA A 497 1.64 -43.75 21.03
C ALA A 497 1.54 -43.66 19.50
N ALA A 498 2.30 -42.75 18.87
CA ALA A 498 2.34 -42.65 17.41
C ALA A 498 2.89 -43.94 16.75
N ALA A 499 3.93 -44.55 17.33
CA ALA A 499 4.49 -45.81 16.85
C ALA A 499 3.50 -46.97 17.02
N ALA A 500 2.75 -47.03 18.13
CA ALA A 500 1.71 -48.03 18.35
C ALA A 500 0.60 -47.90 17.31
N VAL A 501 0.10 -46.69 17.04
CA VAL A 501 -0.89 -46.44 16.00
C VAL A 501 -0.36 -46.82 14.62
N ALA A 502 0.88 -46.46 14.28
CA ALA A 502 1.50 -46.84 13.02
C ALA A 502 1.63 -48.36 12.87
N THR A 503 2.04 -49.05 13.94
CA THR A 503 2.19 -50.52 13.97
C THR A 503 0.83 -51.20 13.75
N LEU A 504 -0.22 -50.72 14.42
CA LEU A 504 -1.59 -51.21 14.23
C LEU A 504 -2.09 -51.00 12.80
N LEU A 505 -1.82 -49.84 12.20
CA LEU A 505 -2.18 -49.57 10.81
C LEU A 505 -1.41 -50.47 9.83
N VAL A 506 -0.10 -50.68 10.04
CA VAL A 506 0.71 -51.58 9.21
C VAL A 506 0.21 -53.01 9.32
N TRP A 507 -0.06 -53.50 10.54
CA TRP A 507 -0.67 -54.80 10.75
C TRP A 507 -2.01 -54.92 10.02
N ALA A 508 -2.85 -53.89 10.11
CA ALA A 508 -4.17 -53.89 9.47
C ALA A 508 -4.06 -53.97 7.94
N LEU A 509 -3.20 -53.16 7.33
CA LEU A 509 -2.95 -53.19 5.89
C LEU A 509 -2.35 -54.54 5.45
N ALA A 510 -1.42 -55.10 6.22
CA ALA A 510 -0.84 -56.42 5.96
C ALA A 510 -1.88 -57.55 6.08
N SER A 511 -2.79 -57.47 7.07
CA SER A 511 -3.89 -58.42 7.25
C SER A 511 -4.87 -58.38 6.05
N LEU A 512 -5.21 -57.18 5.57
CA LEU A 512 -6.05 -57.03 4.38
C LEU A 512 -5.39 -57.63 3.13
N ALA A 513 -4.08 -57.39 2.94
CA ALA A 513 -3.31 -57.99 1.86
C ALA A 513 -3.25 -59.52 1.96
N ALA A 514 -2.96 -60.07 3.15
CA ALA A 514 -2.86 -61.50 3.39
C ALA A 514 -4.19 -62.25 3.16
N ARG A 515 -5.32 -61.57 3.33
CA ARG A 515 -6.67 -62.11 3.09
C ARG A 515 -7.16 -61.91 1.65
N GLY A 516 -6.37 -61.28 0.78
CA GLY A 516 -6.77 -60.96 -0.59
C GLY A 516 -7.86 -59.88 -0.70
N ALA A 517 -8.06 -59.06 0.34
CA ALA A 517 -9.05 -57.97 0.38
C ALA A 517 -8.53 -56.72 -0.36
N TRP A 518 -8.26 -56.87 -1.67
CA TRP A 518 -7.56 -55.86 -2.49
C TRP A 518 -8.33 -54.55 -2.64
N ARG A 519 -9.67 -54.61 -2.65
CA ARG A 519 -10.52 -53.44 -2.79
C ARG A 519 -10.51 -52.59 -1.51
N GLU A 520 -10.62 -53.23 -0.36
CA GLU A 520 -10.54 -52.62 0.97
C GLU A 520 -9.15 -52.05 1.21
N LEU A 521 -8.10 -52.79 0.82
CA LEU A 521 -6.73 -52.32 0.87
C LEU A 521 -6.53 -51.08 0.00
N ALA A 522 -6.99 -51.09 -1.25
CA ALA A 522 -6.90 -49.94 -2.15
C ALA A 522 -7.66 -48.72 -1.61
N ALA A 523 -8.87 -48.93 -1.05
CA ALA A 523 -9.64 -47.88 -0.42
C ALA A 523 -8.93 -47.28 0.81
N ALA A 524 -8.37 -48.14 1.68
CA ALA A 524 -7.61 -47.74 2.85
C ALA A 524 -6.37 -46.93 2.47
N LEU A 525 -5.60 -47.38 1.49
CA LEU A 525 -4.41 -46.67 0.99
C LEU A 525 -4.79 -45.33 0.35
N ALA A 526 -5.85 -45.28 -0.46
CA ALA A 526 -6.33 -44.04 -1.07
C ALA A 526 -6.78 -43.02 -0.01
N ALA A 527 -7.53 -43.47 1.01
CA ALA A 527 -8.01 -42.61 2.09
C ALA A 527 -6.86 -42.12 3.00
N LEU A 528 -5.93 -43.00 3.39
CA LEU A 528 -4.74 -42.63 4.15
C LEU A 528 -3.85 -41.66 3.36
N GLY A 529 -3.66 -41.91 2.07
CA GLY A 529 -2.94 -41.01 1.17
C GLY A 529 -3.60 -39.64 1.03
N ALA A 530 -4.94 -39.60 0.92
CA ALA A 530 -5.70 -38.36 0.88
C ALA A 530 -5.58 -37.55 2.19
N TYR A 531 -5.66 -38.22 3.34
CA TYR A 531 -5.45 -37.60 4.65
C TYR A 531 -4.03 -37.06 4.83
N ALA A 532 -3.02 -37.89 4.55
CA ALA A 532 -1.62 -37.49 4.63
C ALA A 532 -1.33 -36.34 3.66
N GLY A 533 -1.86 -36.41 2.44
CA GLY A 533 -1.76 -35.37 1.43
C GLY A 533 -2.43 -34.07 1.86
N ALA A 534 -3.63 -34.10 2.45
CA ALA A 534 -4.33 -32.92 2.94
C ALA A 534 -3.60 -32.24 4.11
N ILE A 535 -3.10 -33.02 5.08
CA ILE A 535 -2.31 -32.52 6.21
C ILE A 535 -0.99 -31.92 5.70
N THR A 536 -0.32 -32.62 4.78
CA THR A 536 0.92 -32.16 4.16
C THR A 536 0.66 -30.88 3.37
N TRP A 537 -0.36 -30.85 2.52
CA TRP A 537 -0.73 -29.65 1.77
C TRP A 537 -1.04 -28.50 2.70
N ALA A 538 -1.85 -28.67 3.73
CA ALA A 538 -2.17 -27.58 4.65
C ALA A 538 -0.89 -27.06 5.35
N GLY A 539 -0.05 -27.96 5.87
CA GLY A 539 1.12 -27.62 6.69
C GLY A 539 2.44 -27.38 5.95
N TRP A 540 2.53 -27.67 4.65
CA TRP A 540 3.78 -27.56 3.89
C TRP A 540 4.09 -26.08 3.63
N ALA A 541 5.17 -25.60 4.22
CA ALA A 541 5.72 -24.27 3.98
C ALA A 541 7.24 -24.43 3.87
N PRO A 542 7.73 -24.99 2.74
CA PRO A 542 9.15 -25.20 2.56
C PRO A 542 9.88 -23.86 2.45
N GLU A 543 11.16 -23.85 2.78
CA GLU A 543 12.02 -22.73 2.40
C GLU A 543 12.01 -22.58 0.88
N PRO A 544 11.82 -21.37 0.35
CA PRO A 544 11.74 -21.16 -1.09
C PRO A 544 13.08 -21.38 -1.76
N ALA A 545 13.06 -21.97 -2.95
CA ALA A 545 14.25 -22.06 -3.78
C ALA A 545 14.70 -20.66 -4.22
N ALA A 546 15.96 -20.32 -3.98
CA ALA A 546 16.57 -19.10 -4.48
C ALA A 546 16.68 -19.17 -6.01
N LEU A 547 15.86 -18.39 -6.72
CA LEU A 547 15.92 -18.28 -8.16
C LEU A 547 16.96 -17.23 -8.55
N ARG A 548 17.88 -17.61 -9.45
CA ARG A 548 18.96 -16.73 -9.90
C ARG A 548 18.39 -15.54 -10.67
N ALA A 549 18.85 -14.34 -10.33
CA ALA A 549 18.40 -13.10 -10.92
C ALA A 549 18.71 -13.03 -12.42
N VAL A 550 17.73 -12.56 -13.20
CA VAL A 550 17.95 -12.16 -14.59
C VAL A 550 18.70 -10.82 -14.55
N ARG A 551 19.98 -10.83 -14.90
CA ARG A 551 20.82 -9.62 -14.91
C ARG A 551 20.35 -8.67 -16.03
N ARG A 552 19.89 -7.47 -15.64
CA ARG A 552 19.89 -6.29 -16.49
C ARG A 552 20.80 -5.23 -15.88
N VAL A 553 21.53 -4.51 -16.72
CA VAL A 553 22.28 -3.32 -16.34
C VAL A 553 21.27 -2.19 -16.18
N GLY A 554 21.17 -1.56 -15.01
CA GLY A 554 20.15 -0.55 -14.70
C GLY A 554 20.11 -0.13 -13.23
N HIS A 555 19.04 0.58 -12.84
CA HIS A 555 18.78 1.06 -11.48
C HIS A 555 18.89 -0.05 -10.39
N PRO A 556 19.26 0.29 -9.14
CA PRO A 556 19.37 -0.69 -8.05
C PRO A 556 18.00 -1.21 -7.61
N ASN A 557 17.97 -2.40 -7.01
CA ASN A 557 16.79 -2.83 -6.25
C ASN A 557 16.78 -2.19 -4.86
N ILE A 558 15.62 -2.15 -4.21
CA ILE A 558 15.45 -1.68 -2.84
C ILE A 558 14.72 -2.77 -2.05
N LEU A 559 15.36 -3.27 -0.99
CA LEU A 559 14.77 -4.16 0.01
C LEU A 559 14.67 -3.41 1.33
N MET A 560 13.46 -3.07 1.74
CA MET A 560 13.19 -2.50 3.06
C MET A 560 12.75 -3.61 4.00
N ILE A 561 13.41 -3.71 5.16
CA ILE A 561 13.14 -4.68 6.21
C ILE A 561 12.84 -3.90 7.48
N GLY A 562 11.56 -3.84 7.86
CA GLY A 562 11.11 -3.14 9.05
C GLY A 562 10.48 -4.07 10.06
N SER A 563 10.54 -3.69 11.33
CA SER A 563 9.77 -4.35 12.40
C SER A 563 9.05 -3.29 13.21
N ASP A 564 7.78 -3.53 13.47
CA ASP A 564 6.95 -2.63 14.25
C ASP A 564 7.43 -2.60 15.71
N THR A 565 7.58 -1.41 16.29
CA THR A 565 7.98 -1.22 17.70
C THR A 565 9.43 -1.67 17.99
N LEU A 566 10.32 -1.65 17.00
CA LEU A 566 11.76 -1.91 17.23
C LEU A 566 12.44 -0.66 17.81
N ARG A 567 12.91 -0.75 19.07
CA ARG A 567 13.60 0.32 19.78
C ARG A 567 15.04 0.48 19.31
N ALA A 568 15.51 1.73 19.22
CA ALA A 568 16.88 2.05 18.80
C ALA A 568 17.94 1.49 19.75
N ASP A 569 17.68 1.46 21.06
CA ASP A 569 18.59 0.99 22.10
C ASP A 569 18.76 -0.54 22.15
N ARG A 570 18.18 -1.27 21.19
CA ARG A 570 18.39 -2.73 21.02
C ARG A 570 19.27 -3.07 19.82
N ILE A 571 19.61 -2.09 18.99
CA ILE A 571 20.37 -2.28 17.75
C ILE A 571 21.63 -1.42 17.81
N LEU A 572 22.81 -2.04 17.82
CA LEU A 572 24.11 -1.35 17.74
C LEU A 572 24.33 -0.29 18.84
N ASP A 573 23.67 -0.47 19.99
CA ASP A 573 23.87 0.32 21.19
C ASP A 573 24.84 -0.42 22.14
N PRO A 574 26.06 0.09 22.32
CA PRO A 574 27.06 -0.55 23.17
C PRO A 574 26.71 -0.51 24.66
N SER A 575 25.75 0.33 25.07
CA SER A 575 25.30 0.41 26.47
C SER A 575 24.33 -0.72 26.83
N TYR A 576 23.72 -1.38 25.83
CA TYR A 576 22.78 -2.45 26.08
C TYR A 576 23.52 -3.75 26.46
N PRO A 577 23.16 -4.43 27.56
CA PRO A 577 23.98 -5.52 28.12
C PRO A 577 23.95 -6.81 27.30
N ARG A 578 23.07 -6.93 26.30
CA ARG A 578 22.89 -8.16 25.51
C ARG A 578 23.19 -7.90 24.03
N ALA A 579 23.97 -8.79 23.41
CA ALA A 579 24.13 -8.84 21.97
C ALA A 579 22.93 -9.55 21.33
N LEU A 580 21.91 -8.76 20.95
CA LEU A 580 20.63 -9.30 20.45
C LEU A 580 20.61 -9.55 18.95
N ALA A 581 21.41 -8.79 18.18
CA ALA A 581 21.19 -8.62 16.74
C ALA A 581 22.47 -8.84 15.88
N PRO A 582 23.11 -10.02 15.94
CA PRO A 582 24.37 -10.28 15.23
C PRO A 582 24.27 -10.21 13.70
N ASN A 583 23.12 -10.52 13.08
CA ASN A 583 23.00 -10.43 11.61
C ASN A 583 22.86 -8.97 11.16
N ILE A 584 22.16 -8.14 11.93
CA ILE A 584 22.08 -6.69 11.72
C ILE A 584 23.45 -6.03 11.96
N GLU A 585 24.19 -6.48 12.98
CA GLU A 585 25.59 -6.06 13.20
C GLU A 585 26.48 -6.37 12.01
N ALA A 586 26.35 -7.57 11.42
CA ALA A 586 27.07 -7.94 10.22
C ALA A 586 26.68 -7.08 9.01
N LEU A 587 25.39 -6.73 8.84
CA LEU A 587 24.94 -5.80 7.80
C LEU A 587 25.53 -4.39 7.99
N ALA A 588 25.63 -3.93 9.25
CA ALA A 588 26.15 -2.62 9.59
C ALA A 588 27.62 -2.42 9.19
N ALA A 589 28.40 -3.50 9.10
CA ALA A 589 29.80 -3.48 8.68
C ALA A 589 30.01 -3.00 7.22
N GLY A 590 28.95 -2.89 6.42
CA GLY A 590 28.97 -2.31 5.08
C GLY A 590 27.85 -1.28 4.84
N ALA A 591 27.30 -0.69 5.90
CA ALA A 591 26.15 0.21 5.84
C ALA A 591 26.41 1.58 6.47
N SER A 592 25.59 2.55 6.10
CA SER A 592 25.47 3.81 6.85
C SER A 592 24.42 3.62 7.96
N PHE A 593 24.85 3.74 9.21
CA PHE A 593 24.02 3.64 10.41
C PHE A 593 23.71 5.04 10.98
N PHE A 594 22.43 5.31 11.18
CA PHE A 594 21.91 6.56 11.74
C PHE A 594 21.29 6.31 13.14
N PRO A 595 22.08 6.36 14.22
CA PRO A 595 21.60 6.12 15.59
C PRO A 595 20.56 7.15 16.10
N ASN A 596 20.49 8.33 15.48
CA ASN A 596 19.64 9.43 15.91
C ASN A 596 18.54 9.75 14.89
N CYS A 597 17.84 8.70 14.42
CA CYS A 597 16.68 8.84 13.54
C CYS A 597 15.38 8.97 14.34
N TYR A 598 14.61 10.02 14.09
CA TYR A 598 13.35 10.29 14.81
C TYR A 598 12.13 10.19 13.91
N VAL A 599 11.05 9.61 14.44
CA VAL A 599 9.75 9.53 13.77
C VAL A 599 8.86 10.70 14.20
N PRO A 600 8.05 11.27 13.30
CA PRO A 600 7.23 12.44 13.64
C PRO A 600 6.00 12.11 14.48
N CYS A 601 5.52 10.86 14.44
CA CYS A 601 4.46 10.39 15.32
C CYS A 601 4.72 8.91 15.60
N ALA A 602 4.85 8.54 16.88
CA ALA A 602 5.14 7.16 17.28
C ALA A 602 3.86 6.29 17.29
N ARG A 603 3.30 6.11 16.09
CA ARG A 603 2.15 5.27 15.75
C ARG A 603 2.37 4.70 14.35
N THR A 604 2.01 3.44 14.14
CA THR A 604 2.26 2.68 12.90
C THR A 604 1.82 3.41 11.63
N ALA A 605 0.54 3.79 11.49
CA ALA A 605 0.02 4.41 10.28
C ALA A 605 0.70 5.75 9.93
N PRO A 606 0.70 6.78 10.81
CA PRO A 606 1.31 8.07 10.48
C PRO A 606 2.82 7.94 10.27
N SER A 607 3.52 7.07 11.01
CA SER A 607 4.97 6.91 10.83
C SER A 607 5.32 6.26 9.49
N LEU A 608 4.65 5.17 9.10
CA LEU A 608 4.86 4.54 7.79
C LEU A 608 4.53 5.50 6.63
N ILE A 609 3.48 6.31 6.78
CA ILE A 609 3.11 7.32 5.78
C ILE A 609 4.21 8.38 5.70
N SER A 610 4.61 8.99 6.82
CA SER A 610 5.68 9.99 6.85
C SER A 610 7.00 9.45 6.26
N LEU A 611 7.37 8.20 6.58
CA LEU A 611 8.58 7.55 6.08
C LEU A 611 8.55 7.37 4.56
N LEU A 612 7.41 6.96 3.99
CA LEU A 612 7.27 6.68 2.56
C LEU A 612 6.84 7.90 1.73
N SER A 613 6.26 8.93 2.34
CA SER A 613 5.94 10.19 1.64
C SER A 613 7.09 11.19 1.70
N GLY A 614 7.87 11.16 2.78
CA GLY A 614 8.85 12.18 3.15
C GLY A 614 8.23 13.51 3.57
N THR A 615 7.06 13.44 4.23
CA THR A 615 6.30 14.62 4.68
C THR A 615 5.80 14.46 6.12
N TRP A 616 5.50 15.58 6.79
CA TRP A 616 4.98 15.58 8.15
C TRP A 616 3.53 15.07 8.29
N PRO A 617 3.10 14.63 9.48
CA PRO A 617 1.73 14.22 9.76
C PRO A 617 0.65 15.23 9.37
N HIS A 618 0.86 16.51 9.64
CA HIS A 618 -0.07 17.57 9.23
C HIS A 618 -0.06 17.85 7.72
N THR A 619 0.95 17.39 6.98
CA THR A 619 1.04 17.53 5.52
C THR A 619 0.26 16.46 4.78
N HIS A 620 0.34 15.22 5.25
CA HIS A 620 -0.41 14.11 4.67
C HIS A 620 -1.76 13.88 5.36
N GLY A 621 -2.06 14.59 6.45
CA GLY A 621 -3.36 14.58 7.13
C GLY A 621 -3.61 13.40 8.07
N VAL A 622 -2.65 12.49 8.23
CA VAL A 622 -2.81 11.28 9.07
C VAL A 622 -1.96 11.43 10.32
N ARG A 623 -2.60 11.49 11.50
CA ARG A 623 -1.93 11.78 12.79
C ARG A 623 -2.18 10.71 13.87
N ASP A 624 -2.89 9.65 13.49
CA ASP A 624 -3.23 8.49 14.31
C ASP A 624 -3.68 7.31 13.42
N ASN A 625 -4.01 6.18 14.03
CA ASN A 625 -4.38 4.95 13.31
C ASN A 625 -5.89 4.86 12.97
N PHE A 626 -6.73 5.70 13.59
CA PHE A 626 -8.19 5.70 13.50
C PHE A 626 -8.70 6.63 12.40
N VAL A 627 -8.19 6.42 11.19
CA VAL A 627 -8.52 7.22 10.01
C VAL A 627 -9.79 6.69 9.34
N ALA A 628 -10.72 7.60 9.07
CA ALA A 628 -11.95 7.32 8.34
C ALA A 628 -11.68 6.89 6.89
N GLY A 629 -12.59 6.10 6.30
CA GLY A 629 -12.41 5.51 4.98
C GLY A 629 -12.14 6.53 3.86
N ALA A 630 -12.76 7.72 3.92
CA ALA A 630 -12.56 8.79 2.94
C ALA A 630 -11.11 9.32 2.95
N ASP A 631 -10.51 9.42 4.13
CA ASP A 631 -9.20 10.03 4.39
C ASP A 631 -8.03 9.05 4.25
N THR A 632 -8.31 7.78 3.95
CA THR A 632 -7.28 6.79 3.60
C THR A 632 -6.62 7.05 2.24
N ARG A 633 -7.20 7.94 1.44
CA ARG A 633 -6.62 8.43 0.19
C ARG A 633 -5.72 9.63 0.48
N LEU A 634 -4.42 9.38 0.47
CA LEU A 634 -3.43 10.37 0.84
C LEU A 634 -3.35 11.47 -0.22
N PRO A 635 -3.29 12.75 0.19
CA PRO A 635 -3.17 13.89 -0.73
C PRO A 635 -1.74 14.08 -1.27
N VAL A 636 -0.79 13.30 -0.75
CA VAL A 636 0.64 13.37 -1.12
C VAL A 636 1.05 12.16 -1.96
N ARG A 637 2.02 12.36 -2.85
CA ARG A 637 2.61 11.25 -3.63
C ARG A 637 3.58 10.44 -2.78
N MET A 638 3.42 9.13 -2.82
CA MET A 638 4.19 8.18 -2.03
C MET A 638 5.40 7.64 -2.82
N LEU A 639 6.47 7.23 -2.14
CA LEU A 639 7.68 6.66 -2.74
C LEU A 639 7.38 5.46 -3.67
N PRO A 640 6.51 4.48 -3.31
CA PRO A 640 6.20 3.37 -4.21
C PRO A 640 5.57 3.83 -5.53
N GLU A 641 4.75 4.88 -5.50
CA GLU A 641 4.18 5.47 -6.72
C GLU A 641 5.25 6.15 -7.59
N ARG A 642 6.17 6.90 -6.98
CA ARG A 642 7.28 7.57 -7.68
C ARG A 642 8.23 6.55 -8.34
N LEU A 643 8.61 5.51 -7.60
CA LEU A 643 9.46 4.44 -8.13
C LEU A 643 8.77 3.66 -9.26
N ARG A 644 7.46 3.43 -9.15
CA ARG A 644 6.67 2.79 -10.21
C ARG A 644 6.73 3.58 -11.51
N GLU A 645 6.67 4.92 -11.43
CA GLU A 645 6.83 5.81 -12.59
C GLU A 645 8.24 5.73 -13.20
N ALA A 646 9.25 5.46 -12.38
CA ALA A 646 10.63 5.19 -12.80
C ALA A 646 10.88 3.73 -13.26
N GLY A 647 9.82 2.94 -13.49
CA GLY A 647 9.93 1.58 -14.01
C GLY A 647 10.17 0.50 -12.95
N TYR A 648 10.09 0.83 -11.65
CA TYR A 648 10.20 -0.19 -10.60
C TYR A 648 8.92 -1.02 -10.48
N ARG A 649 9.11 -2.27 -10.06
CA ARG A 649 8.07 -3.11 -9.51
C ARG A 649 7.96 -2.88 -8.00
N THR A 650 6.83 -2.40 -7.51
CA THR A 650 6.70 -2.05 -6.07
C THR A 650 5.82 -3.04 -5.31
N VAL A 651 6.37 -3.61 -4.24
CA VAL A 651 5.76 -4.70 -3.49
C VAL A 651 5.79 -4.42 -1.99
N ALA A 652 4.69 -4.71 -1.31
CA ALA A 652 4.61 -4.75 0.15
C ALA A 652 4.21 -6.15 0.63
N VAL A 653 4.80 -6.60 1.73
CA VAL A 653 4.43 -7.84 2.42
C VAL A 653 4.49 -7.64 3.92
N SER A 654 3.43 -8.06 4.62
CA SER A 654 3.33 -7.91 6.07
C SER A 654 2.46 -8.99 6.70
N ASP A 655 2.57 -9.10 8.02
CA ASP A 655 1.58 -9.68 8.90
C ASP A 655 0.68 -8.58 9.50
N TRP A 656 0.08 -8.83 10.67
CA TRP A 656 -1.10 -8.10 11.16
C TRP A 656 -0.89 -6.59 11.38
N CYS A 657 0.29 -6.12 11.83
CA CYS A 657 0.55 -4.70 12.09
C CYS A 657 0.63 -3.86 10.81
N GLY A 658 1.17 -4.39 9.72
CA GLY A 658 1.24 -3.69 8.43
C GLY A 658 -0.03 -3.78 7.59
N ALA A 659 -1.20 -4.01 8.20
CA ALA A 659 -2.49 -3.86 7.52
C ALA A 659 -2.66 -2.45 6.92
N ASP A 660 -2.03 -1.44 7.53
CA ASP A 660 -2.04 -0.06 7.05
C ASP A 660 -1.44 0.08 5.63
N LEU A 661 -0.47 -0.75 5.27
CA LEU A 661 0.12 -0.78 3.91
C LEU A 661 -0.91 -1.15 2.82
N GLY A 662 -2.02 -1.81 3.19
CA GLY A 662 -3.15 -2.10 2.31
C GLY A 662 -4.37 -1.19 2.51
N LYS A 663 -4.42 -0.46 3.65
CA LYS A 663 -5.48 0.49 3.98
C LYS A 663 -5.32 1.81 3.24
N PHE A 664 -4.10 2.37 3.24
CA PHE A 664 -3.82 3.68 2.65
C PHE A 664 -3.33 3.59 1.20
N SER A 665 -3.49 4.67 0.45
CA SER A 665 -3.08 4.75 -0.96
C SER A 665 -1.56 4.89 -1.17
N PHE A 666 -0.77 3.93 -0.66
CA PHE A 666 0.70 3.89 -0.83
C PHE A 666 1.16 3.70 -2.29
N GLY A 667 0.33 3.09 -3.14
CA GLY A 667 0.61 2.93 -4.57
C GLY A 667 1.45 1.72 -4.97
N PHE A 668 1.59 0.71 -4.10
CA PHE A 668 2.26 -0.56 -4.44
C PHE A 668 1.58 -1.30 -5.61
N ASP A 669 2.37 -1.90 -6.52
CA ASP A 669 1.87 -2.77 -7.58
C ASP A 669 1.27 -4.09 -7.02
N PHE A 670 1.85 -4.62 -5.93
CA PHE A 670 1.38 -5.82 -5.26
C PHE A 670 1.53 -5.69 -3.73
N ALA A 671 0.45 -5.95 -2.98
CA ALA A 671 0.48 -5.97 -1.51
C ALA A 671 -0.03 -7.32 -1.00
N ASP A 672 0.84 -8.07 -0.32
CA ASP A 672 0.47 -9.25 0.46
C ASP A 672 0.38 -8.89 1.95
N VAL A 673 -0.73 -8.27 2.30
CA VAL A 673 -1.00 -7.72 3.63
C VAL A 673 -2.42 -8.08 4.10
N PRO A 674 -2.69 -8.08 5.41
CA PRO A 674 -4.04 -8.27 5.94
C PRO A 674 -5.01 -7.17 5.50
N ALA A 675 -6.30 -7.44 5.63
CA ALA A 675 -7.34 -6.41 5.52
C ALA A 675 -7.30 -5.46 6.74
N ASP A 676 -7.99 -4.32 6.61
CA ASP A 676 -8.07 -3.27 7.65
C ASP A 676 -8.47 -3.83 9.02
N GLN A 677 -7.53 -3.75 9.97
CA GLN A 677 -7.69 -4.20 11.36
C GLN A 677 -8.60 -3.25 12.15
N TRP A 678 -8.76 -2.00 11.70
CA TRP A 678 -9.64 -0.99 12.31
C TRP A 678 -11.04 -1.00 11.71
N SER A 679 -11.49 -2.16 11.23
CA SER A 679 -12.86 -2.41 10.80
C SER A 679 -13.63 -3.22 11.84
N LEU A 680 -14.76 -2.70 12.30
CA LEU A 680 -15.68 -3.40 13.19
C LEU A 680 -16.18 -4.72 12.58
N LYS A 681 -16.38 -4.76 11.26
CA LYS A 681 -16.72 -6.01 10.55
C LYS A 681 -15.60 -7.04 10.63
N TYR A 682 -14.34 -6.60 10.50
CA TYR A 682 -13.18 -7.47 10.68
C TYR A 682 -13.08 -8.01 12.10
N LEU A 683 -13.26 -7.16 13.11
CA LEU A 683 -13.28 -7.57 14.53
C LEU A 683 -14.42 -8.56 14.83
N ILE A 684 -15.64 -8.31 14.35
CA ILE A 684 -16.78 -9.22 14.52
C ILE A 684 -16.49 -10.60 13.89
N ARG A 685 -15.81 -10.62 12.74
CA ARG A 685 -15.44 -11.86 12.03
C ARG A 685 -14.46 -12.75 12.79
N GLN A 686 -13.68 -12.21 13.73
CA GLN A 686 -12.81 -13.01 14.59
C GLN A 686 -13.62 -13.84 15.60
N GLY A 687 -14.81 -13.36 15.97
CA GLY A 687 -15.76 -14.06 16.83
C GLY A 687 -15.28 -14.31 18.27
N PRO A 688 -15.99 -15.15 19.03
CA PRO A 688 -15.68 -15.41 20.43
C PRO A 688 -14.40 -16.25 20.58
N LYS A 689 -13.66 -16.00 21.66
CA LYS A 689 -12.29 -16.53 21.86
C LYS A 689 -12.21 -18.07 21.81
N ASP A 690 -13.24 -18.81 22.24
CA ASP A 690 -13.26 -20.28 22.19
C ASP A 690 -13.31 -20.85 20.76
N LEU A 691 -14.25 -20.37 19.93
CA LEU A 691 -14.31 -20.74 18.50
C LEU A 691 -13.01 -20.32 17.80
N ARG A 692 -12.55 -19.09 18.09
CA ARG A 692 -11.31 -18.55 17.57
C ARG A 692 -10.11 -19.43 17.94
N LEU A 693 -10.01 -19.87 19.20
CA LEU A 693 -8.93 -20.73 19.68
C LEU A 693 -8.89 -22.07 18.95
N LEU A 694 -10.03 -22.76 18.82
CA LEU A 694 -10.08 -24.01 18.06
C LEU A 694 -9.58 -23.78 16.63
N LEU A 695 -10.09 -22.75 15.96
CA LEU A 695 -9.70 -22.45 14.58
C LEU A 695 -8.20 -22.09 14.50
N SER A 696 -7.67 -21.26 15.40
CA SER A 696 -6.25 -20.89 15.41
C SER A 696 -5.32 -22.11 15.48
N LEU A 697 -5.70 -23.17 16.22
CA LEU A 697 -4.89 -24.39 16.31
C LEU A 697 -4.68 -25.07 14.95
N PHE A 698 -5.68 -25.01 14.06
CA PHE A 698 -5.71 -25.74 12.78
C PHE A 698 -5.59 -24.84 11.54
N CYS A 699 -5.79 -23.53 11.68
CA CYS A 699 -5.90 -22.58 10.57
C CYS A 699 -4.71 -21.59 10.47
N HIS A 700 -3.70 -21.66 11.35
CA HIS A 700 -2.43 -20.94 11.12
C HIS A 700 -1.54 -21.69 10.12
N ASN A 701 -2.01 -21.74 8.86
CA ASN A 701 -1.37 -22.38 7.72
C ASN A 701 -2.00 -21.86 6.41
N ARG A 702 -1.62 -22.44 5.26
CA ARG A 702 -2.12 -21.95 3.95
C ARG A 702 -3.63 -21.99 3.80
N PHE A 703 -4.28 -23.01 4.38
CA PHE A 703 -5.72 -23.20 4.28
C PHE A 703 -6.45 -22.10 5.06
N GLY A 704 -6.07 -21.88 6.30
CA GLY A 704 -6.71 -20.85 7.12
C GLY A 704 -6.41 -19.43 6.63
N ARG A 705 -5.23 -19.15 6.07
CA ARG A 705 -4.97 -17.86 5.40
C ARG A 705 -5.96 -17.59 4.26
N ALA A 706 -6.35 -18.62 3.51
CA ALA A 706 -7.28 -18.47 2.40
C ALA A 706 -8.74 -18.30 2.84
N VAL A 707 -9.19 -19.05 3.85
CA VAL A 707 -10.62 -19.13 4.22
C VAL A 707 -10.99 -18.36 5.49
N LEU A 708 -10.03 -18.12 6.38
CA LEU A 708 -10.16 -17.44 7.68
C LEU A 708 -8.99 -16.44 7.91
N PRO A 709 -8.72 -15.50 6.97
CA PRO A 709 -7.60 -14.57 7.07
C PRO A 709 -7.60 -13.75 8.37
N GLU A 710 -8.76 -13.48 8.96
CA GLU A 710 -8.91 -12.76 10.23
C GLU A 710 -8.49 -13.54 11.47
N VAL A 711 -8.51 -14.88 11.39
CA VAL A 711 -7.98 -15.76 12.44
C VAL A 711 -6.48 -15.94 12.19
N TYR A 712 -6.08 -16.07 10.92
CA TYR A 712 -4.68 -16.22 10.54
C TYR A 712 -3.84 -14.97 10.86
N HIS A 713 -4.35 -13.76 10.61
CA HIS A 713 -3.69 -12.48 10.88
C HIS A 713 -4.18 -11.83 12.18
N GLN A 714 -4.51 -12.66 13.18
CA GLN A 714 -4.95 -12.17 14.47
C GLN A 714 -3.80 -11.44 15.19
N GLY A 715 -4.08 -10.25 15.72
CA GLY A 715 -3.14 -9.48 16.51
C GLY A 715 -2.60 -10.26 17.72
N GLY A 716 -1.30 -10.13 17.97
CA GLY A 716 -0.58 -10.83 19.04
C GLY A 716 -0.18 -12.27 18.75
N VAL A 717 -0.52 -12.83 17.58
CA VAL A 717 0.00 -14.14 17.16
C VAL A 717 1.33 -13.96 16.42
N PRO A 718 2.44 -14.57 16.86
CA PRO A 718 3.71 -14.45 16.15
C PRO A 718 3.66 -15.20 14.81
N GLN A 719 4.10 -14.52 13.76
CA GLN A 719 4.10 -15.02 12.37
C GLN A 719 5.45 -14.81 11.66
N THR A 720 6.54 -14.60 12.40
CA THR A 720 7.84 -14.21 11.83
C THR A 720 8.34 -15.23 10.82
N ASP A 721 8.23 -16.53 11.13
CA ASP A 721 8.59 -17.61 10.19
C ASP A 721 7.77 -17.54 8.89
N ALA A 722 6.44 -17.42 9.03
CA ALA A 722 5.52 -17.48 7.90
C ALA A 722 5.62 -16.24 7.02
N LEU A 723 5.85 -15.06 7.60
CA LEU A 723 6.14 -13.83 6.87
C LEU A 723 7.50 -13.92 6.18
N GLY A 724 8.54 -14.40 6.87
CA GLY A 724 9.87 -14.62 6.32
C GLY A 724 9.91 -15.47 5.06
N ILE A 725 9.23 -16.63 5.10
CA ILE A 725 9.09 -17.53 3.94
C ILE A 725 8.42 -16.79 2.77
N ARG A 726 7.32 -16.06 3.01
CA ARG A 726 6.62 -15.29 1.98
C ARG A 726 7.49 -14.18 1.39
N THR A 727 8.28 -13.49 2.21
CA THR A 727 9.22 -12.45 1.75
C THR A 727 10.29 -13.04 0.84
N ARG A 728 10.90 -14.19 1.22
CA ARG A 728 11.87 -14.90 0.37
C ARG A 728 11.22 -15.43 -0.92
N GLU A 729 9.98 -15.90 -0.87
CA GLU A 729 9.22 -16.28 -2.08
C GLU A 729 9.05 -15.10 -3.03
N LEU A 730 8.70 -13.91 -2.51
CA LEU A 730 8.58 -12.69 -3.30
C LEU A 730 9.93 -12.25 -3.88
N LEU A 731 11.01 -12.29 -3.10
CA LEU A 731 12.37 -12.00 -3.59
C LEU A 731 12.74 -12.90 -4.77
N SER A 732 12.52 -14.21 -4.68
CA SER A 732 12.81 -15.13 -5.79
C SER A 732 11.95 -14.89 -7.01
N ARG A 733 10.69 -14.48 -6.84
CA ARG A 733 9.82 -14.13 -7.97
C ARG A 733 10.27 -12.83 -8.63
N LEU A 734 10.63 -11.82 -7.84
CA LEU A 734 11.17 -10.55 -8.33
C LEU A 734 12.51 -10.73 -9.04
N ALA A 735 13.37 -11.64 -8.56
CA ALA A 735 14.62 -12.00 -9.24
C ALA A 735 14.41 -12.43 -10.71
N THR A 736 13.25 -13.01 -11.03
CA THR A 736 12.93 -13.50 -12.39
C THR A 736 12.33 -12.45 -13.33
N THR A 737 11.93 -11.27 -12.84
CA THR A 737 11.27 -10.26 -13.69
C THR A 737 12.26 -9.48 -14.56
N GLY A 738 13.50 -9.29 -14.07
CA GLY A 738 14.49 -8.42 -14.71
C GLY A 738 14.19 -6.92 -14.59
N GLU A 739 13.11 -6.54 -13.87
CA GLU A 739 12.76 -5.16 -13.54
C GLU A 739 13.39 -4.77 -12.19
N PRO A 740 13.86 -3.52 -12.00
CA PRO A 740 14.23 -3.06 -10.65
C PRO A 740 12.99 -3.12 -9.75
N PHE A 741 13.18 -3.39 -8.47
CA PHE A 741 12.05 -3.53 -7.54
C PHE A 741 12.24 -2.79 -6.22
N LEU A 742 11.12 -2.38 -5.63
CA LEU A 742 11.00 -2.06 -4.21
C LEU A 742 10.24 -3.21 -3.54
N LEU A 743 10.84 -3.87 -2.56
CA LEU A 743 10.16 -4.81 -1.69
C LEU A 743 10.20 -4.29 -0.25
N ASN A 744 9.04 -3.89 0.29
CA ASN A 744 8.89 -3.56 1.69
C ASN A 744 8.37 -4.77 2.49
N ALA A 745 9.21 -5.33 3.35
CA ALA A 745 8.86 -6.40 4.27
C ALA A 745 8.76 -5.84 5.69
N PHE A 746 7.53 -5.78 6.22
CA PHE A 746 7.24 -5.19 7.53
C PHE A 746 6.70 -6.24 8.50
N PHE A 747 7.36 -6.40 9.64
CA PHE A 747 7.12 -7.49 10.59
C PHE A 747 6.46 -6.99 11.89
N SER A 748 5.49 -7.74 12.42
CA SER A 748 4.92 -7.49 13.76
C SER A 748 5.73 -8.07 14.91
N THR A 749 6.91 -8.64 14.64
CA THR A 749 7.65 -9.49 15.60
C THR A 749 7.89 -8.80 16.95
N THR A 750 8.23 -7.51 16.91
CA THR A 750 8.54 -6.70 18.10
C THR A 750 7.35 -5.87 18.60
N HIS A 751 6.13 -6.05 18.08
CA HIS A 751 4.93 -5.36 18.55
C HIS A 751 4.31 -6.08 19.78
N PRO A 752 3.74 -5.36 20.77
CA PRO A 752 3.03 -5.98 21.90
C PRO A 752 1.72 -6.72 21.51
N PRO A 753 1.26 -7.75 22.24
CA PRO A 753 1.93 -8.39 23.38
C PRO A 753 3.13 -9.21 22.89
N PHE A 754 4.33 -8.90 23.40
CA PHE A 754 5.57 -9.50 22.91
C PHE A 754 5.52 -11.02 23.04
N ALA A 755 5.49 -11.69 21.88
CA ALA A 755 5.43 -13.13 21.77
C ALA A 755 6.29 -13.55 20.57
N SER A 756 6.93 -14.71 20.68
CA SER A 756 7.74 -15.27 19.60
C SER A 756 7.57 -16.79 19.52
N GLU A 757 7.89 -17.37 18.37
CA GLU A 757 7.99 -18.82 18.23
C GLU A 757 9.16 -19.40 19.04
N ALA A 758 9.09 -20.69 19.37
CA ALA A 758 10.21 -21.38 20.02
C ALA A 758 11.45 -21.38 19.11
N PRO A 759 12.68 -21.28 19.67
CA PRO A 759 13.00 -21.18 21.10
C PRO A 759 13.05 -19.73 21.64
N TRP A 760 12.62 -18.74 20.86
CA TRP A 760 12.94 -17.33 21.08
C TRP A 760 12.26 -16.70 22.29
N PHE A 761 11.02 -17.06 22.58
CA PHE A 761 10.31 -16.57 23.78
C PHE A 761 10.96 -17.06 25.11
N GLU A 762 11.87 -18.03 25.07
CA GLU A 762 12.60 -18.54 26.23
C GLU A 762 14.08 -18.16 26.22
N ARG A 763 14.56 -17.54 25.15
CA ARG A 763 16.00 -17.34 24.93
C ARG A 763 16.64 -16.53 26.05
N TYR A 764 15.91 -15.53 26.57
CA TYR A 764 16.38 -14.66 27.64
C TYR A 764 15.50 -14.72 28.90
N ALA A 765 14.27 -15.22 28.78
CA ALA A 765 13.35 -15.33 29.90
C ALA A 765 13.82 -16.40 30.89
N ASP A 766 13.60 -16.16 32.19
CA ASP A 766 13.86 -17.17 33.22
C ASP A 766 13.06 -18.46 32.93
N PRO A 767 13.74 -19.62 32.74
CA PRO A 767 13.08 -20.90 32.55
C PRO A 767 12.09 -21.25 33.66
N HIS A 768 12.36 -20.80 34.89
CA HIS A 768 11.54 -21.04 36.09
C HIS A 768 10.46 -19.99 36.32
N TYR A 769 10.41 -18.90 35.54
CA TYR A 769 9.34 -17.92 35.65
C TYR A 769 7.98 -18.61 35.47
N GLY A 770 7.10 -18.46 36.47
CA GLY A 770 5.78 -19.10 36.53
C GLY A 770 4.60 -18.12 36.52
N GLY A 771 4.88 -16.82 36.30
CA GLY A 771 3.87 -15.77 36.29
C GLY A 771 3.00 -15.77 35.03
N GLU A 772 2.05 -14.84 34.97
CA GLU A 772 1.08 -14.81 33.87
C GLU A 772 1.72 -14.37 32.54
N SER A 773 2.85 -13.65 32.54
CA SER A 773 3.53 -13.20 31.31
C SER A 773 4.56 -14.20 30.76
N LYS A 774 4.35 -15.52 30.91
CA LYS A 774 5.35 -16.54 30.52
C LYS A 774 5.59 -16.60 29.01
N PHE A 775 4.52 -16.49 28.23
CA PHE A 775 4.56 -16.73 26.77
C PHE A 775 4.29 -15.46 25.95
N ALA A 776 3.63 -14.48 26.56
CA ALA A 776 3.35 -13.18 26.00
C ALA A 776 3.06 -12.20 27.14
N MET A 777 3.15 -10.90 26.89
CA MET A 777 2.69 -9.87 27.84
C MET A 777 1.21 -10.11 28.20
N ALA A 778 0.93 -10.34 29.49
CA ALA A 778 -0.37 -10.81 29.94
C ALA A 778 -1.48 -9.75 29.85
N ARG A 779 -2.72 -10.21 29.61
CA ARG A 779 -3.96 -9.41 29.59
C ARG A 779 -3.92 -8.24 28.60
N LEU A 780 -3.49 -8.50 27.37
CA LEU A 780 -3.56 -7.58 26.21
C LEU A 780 -4.23 -8.25 25.00
N ASN A 781 -5.14 -9.18 25.26
CA ASN A 781 -5.74 -10.09 24.28
C ASN A 781 -7.19 -9.71 23.90
N ASP A 782 -7.72 -8.61 24.47
CA ASP A 782 -8.90 -7.90 23.95
C ASP A 782 -8.82 -6.39 24.24
N PRO A 783 -9.55 -5.54 23.48
CA PRO A 783 -9.46 -4.09 23.57
C PRO A 783 -9.74 -3.49 24.97
N PHE A 784 -10.61 -4.13 25.76
CA PHE A 784 -11.00 -3.60 27.07
C PHE A 784 -9.91 -3.84 28.10
N ASP A 785 -9.30 -5.01 28.06
CA ASP A 785 -8.11 -5.32 28.86
C ASP A 785 -6.95 -4.37 28.50
N ILE A 786 -6.76 -4.04 27.21
CA ILE A 786 -5.75 -3.07 26.75
C ILE A 786 -6.04 -1.68 27.32
N ILE A 787 -7.26 -1.17 27.19
CA ILE A 787 -7.68 0.14 27.73
C ILE A 787 -7.41 0.19 29.23
N ARG A 788 -7.89 -0.81 29.99
CA ARG A 788 -7.68 -0.87 31.44
C ARG A 788 -6.19 -0.88 31.77
N ARG A 789 -5.43 -1.82 31.19
CA ARG A 789 -3.99 -1.99 31.48
C ARG A 789 -3.17 -0.76 31.11
N GLN A 790 -3.54 -0.01 30.07
CA GLN A 790 -2.79 1.19 29.71
C GLN A 790 -2.83 2.26 30.79
N GLY A 791 -3.89 2.30 31.61
CA GLY A 791 -4.01 3.20 32.76
C GLY A 791 -3.34 2.70 34.05
N GLU A 792 -2.81 1.48 34.08
CA GLU A 792 -2.23 0.89 35.29
C GLU A 792 -0.76 1.30 35.51
N ALA A 793 -0.34 1.31 36.78
CA ALA A 793 1.03 1.64 37.17
C ALA A 793 2.02 0.50 36.88
N ARG A 794 3.33 0.83 36.85
CA ARG A 794 4.44 -0.10 36.64
C ARG A 794 4.38 -1.37 37.51
N THR A 795 3.87 -1.27 38.73
CA THR A 795 3.78 -2.38 39.70
C THR A 795 2.86 -3.53 39.25
N GLU A 796 1.96 -3.28 38.31
CA GLU A 796 1.05 -4.30 37.75
C GLU A 796 1.69 -5.14 36.62
N PHE A 797 2.96 -4.86 36.30
CA PHE A 797 3.70 -5.47 35.21
C PHE A 797 4.98 -6.16 35.70
N ASP A 798 5.17 -7.42 35.27
CA ASP A 798 6.41 -8.16 35.45
C ASP A 798 7.47 -7.66 34.46
N LEU A 799 7.95 -6.43 34.66
CA LEU A 799 8.72 -5.69 33.66
C LEU A 799 9.97 -6.43 33.19
N GLY A 800 10.70 -7.08 34.10
CA GLY A 800 11.88 -7.88 33.74
C GLY A 800 11.54 -8.99 32.73
N GLN A 801 10.46 -9.74 32.99
CA GLN A 801 9.97 -10.76 32.08
C GLN A 801 9.49 -10.18 30.74
N ILE A 802 8.86 -9.00 30.75
CA ILE A 802 8.40 -8.33 29.52
C ILE A 802 9.60 -7.92 28.66
N ILE A 803 10.67 -7.38 29.27
CA ILE A 803 11.93 -7.05 28.59
C ILE A 803 12.56 -8.31 28.01
N ASP A 804 12.59 -9.42 28.76
CA ASP A 804 13.15 -10.69 28.28
C ASP A 804 12.38 -11.25 27.06
N LEU A 805 11.04 -11.15 27.07
CA LEU A 805 10.22 -11.52 25.92
C LEU A 805 10.49 -10.61 24.71
N TYR A 806 10.60 -9.29 24.94
CA TYR A 806 10.89 -8.32 23.89
C TYR A 806 12.26 -8.56 23.26
N ASP A 807 13.30 -8.81 24.06
CA ASP A 807 14.63 -9.15 23.56
C ASP A 807 14.62 -10.46 22.76
N GLY A 808 13.78 -11.42 23.17
CA GLY A 808 13.52 -12.65 22.41
C GLY A 808 12.93 -12.35 21.03
N CYS A 809 11.97 -11.42 20.95
CA CYS A 809 11.41 -10.91 19.69
C CYS A 809 12.45 -10.21 18.82
N VAL A 810 13.29 -9.34 19.39
CA VAL A 810 14.37 -8.66 18.65
C VAL A 810 15.34 -9.69 18.05
N ALA A 811 15.76 -10.67 18.84
CA ALA A 811 16.67 -11.71 18.36
C ALA A 811 16.01 -12.64 17.31
N ARG A 812 14.69 -12.89 17.42
CA ARG A 812 13.93 -13.62 16.39
C ARG A 812 13.90 -12.84 15.07
N PHE A 813 13.65 -11.54 15.14
CA PHE A 813 13.65 -10.65 13.98
C PHE A 813 15.04 -10.61 13.33
N ASP A 814 16.12 -10.49 14.10
CA ASP A 814 17.49 -10.53 13.59
C ASP A 814 17.83 -11.84 12.85
N ASP A 815 17.45 -13.01 13.39
CA ASP A 815 17.65 -14.29 12.68
C ASP A 815 16.93 -14.29 11.32
N GLU A 816 15.74 -13.71 11.28
CA GLU A 816 14.95 -13.59 10.05
C GLU A 816 15.60 -12.61 9.05
N VAL A 817 16.13 -11.48 9.51
CA VAL A 817 16.96 -10.58 8.69
C VAL A 817 18.14 -11.35 8.08
N GLY A 818 18.86 -12.15 8.87
CA GLY A 818 19.96 -12.98 8.39
C GLY A 818 19.53 -13.97 7.30
N ARG A 819 18.37 -14.61 7.44
CA ARG A 819 17.81 -15.51 6.41
C ARG A 819 17.45 -14.76 5.13
N LEU A 820 16.88 -13.56 5.24
CA LEU A 820 16.56 -12.71 4.09
C LEU A 820 17.81 -12.29 3.33
N LEU A 821 18.85 -11.84 4.04
CA LEU A 821 20.13 -11.43 3.43
C LEU A 821 20.83 -12.60 2.72
N ARG A 822 20.89 -13.79 3.35
CA ARG A 822 21.43 -15.00 2.71
C ARG A 822 20.63 -15.40 1.47
N HIS A 823 19.31 -15.24 1.49
CA HIS A 823 18.46 -15.55 0.35
C HIS A 823 18.63 -14.55 -0.80
N LEU A 824 18.79 -13.27 -0.47
CA LEU A 824 19.09 -12.21 -1.43
C LEU A 824 20.42 -12.48 -2.15
N ASP A 825 21.45 -12.89 -1.40
CA ASP A 825 22.75 -13.30 -1.94
C ASP A 825 22.64 -14.57 -2.80
N ALA A 826 21.93 -15.60 -2.32
CA ALA A 826 21.70 -16.82 -3.08
C ALA A 826 20.93 -16.59 -4.40
N CYS A 827 20.06 -15.58 -4.46
CA CYS A 827 19.41 -15.16 -5.70
C CYS A 827 20.36 -14.39 -6.65
N GLY A 828 21.58 -14.03 -6.20
CA GLY A 828 22.52 -13.18 -6.95
C GLY A 828 22.12 -11.71 -7.01
N LEU A 829 21.27 -11.25 -6.09
CA LEU A 829 20.74 -9.88 -6.05
C LEU A 829 21.56 -8.94 -5.15
N ALA A 830 22.36 -9.47 -4.22
CA ALA A 830 23.05 -8.70 -3.20
C ALA A 830 23.93 -7.56 -3.77
N GLY A 831 24.66 -7.81 -4.86
CA GLY A 831 25.54 -6.81 -5.48
C GLY A 831 24.84 -5.61 -6.15
N ASN A 832 23.50 -5.61 -6.27
CA ASN A 832 22.73 -4.51 -6.85
C ASN A 832 21.47 -4.17 -6.05
N THR A 833 21.44 -4.45 -4.74
CA THR A 833 20.27 -4.18 -3.90
C THR A 833 20.64 -3.30 -2.73
N ILE A 834 20.00 -2.13 -2.64
CA ILE A 834 20.02 -1.29 -1.44
C ILE A 834 19.17 -1.98 -0.38
N VAL A 835 19.74 -2.25 0.78
CA VAL A 835 19.01 -2.82 1.93
C VAL A 835 18.81 -1.73 2.97
N VAL A 836 17.55 -1.55 3.39
CA VAL A 836 17.16 -0.59 4.44
C VAL A 836 16.63 -1.36 5.63
N LEU A 837 17.25 -1.21 6.80
CA LEU A 837 16.66 -1.64 8.07
C LEU A 837 16.02 -0.43 8.73
N TYR A 838 14.76 -0.53 9.14
CA TYR A 838 14.06 0.57 9.80
C TYR A 838 13.11 0.10 10.90
N SER A 839 12.65 1.05 11.72
CA SER A 839 11.47 0.89 12.57
C SER A 839 10.48 2.02 12.30
N ASP A 840 9.20 1.76 12.46
CA ASP A 840 8.14 2.77 12.42
C ASP A 840 8.05 3.56 13.73
N HIS A 841 8.35 2.94 14.87
CA HIS A 841 8.52 3.56 16.18
C HIS A 841 9.17 2.58 17.15
N GLY A 842 9.49 3.04 18.35
CA GLY A 842 9.78 2.16 19.48
C GLY A 842 8.63 2.13 20.49
N MET A 843 8.95 1.97 21.77
CA MET A 843 7.98 1.90 22.86
C MET A 843 8.61 2.20 24.22
N GLU A 844 7.83 2.85 25.09
CA GLU A 844 8.17 3.06 26.50
C GLU A 844 7.84 1.82 27.36
N PHE A 845 8.75 1.52 28.28
CA PHE A 845 8.71 0.46 29.30
C PHE A 845 8.75 1.06 30.72
N PHE A 846 8.02 2.16 30.93
CA PHE A 846 7.96 2.90 32.19
C PHE A 846 9.24 3.65 32.59
N GLU A 847 10.13 3.97 31.64
CA GLU A 847 11.28 4.85 31.90
C GLU A 847 10.83 6.24 32.38
N HIS A 848 9.71 6.75 31.86
CA HIS A 848 9.09 8.03 32.29
C HIS A 848 7.70 7.86 32.90
N GLY A 849 7.43 6.72 33.54
CA GLY A 849 6.12 6.45 34.17
C GLY A 849 4.96 6.14 33.20
N THR A 850 5.21 6.21 31.90
CA THR A 850 4.27 5.84 30.82
C THR A 850 4.72 4.53 30.16
N TRP A 851 3.81 3.79 29.53
CA TRP A 851 4.17 2.63 28.73
C TRP A 851 3.37 2.60 27.44
N GLY A 852 3.89 1.91 26.42
CA GLY A 852 3.27 1.84 25.10
C GLY A 852 3.99 2.68 24.06
N GLN A 853 3.53 2.56 22.83
CA GLN A 853 3.95 3.40 21.71
C GLN A 853 3.49 4.84 21.95
N GLY A 854 4.34 5.83 21.70
CA GLY A 854 3.98 7.24 21.47
C GLY A 854 2.99 7.90 22.42
N ASN A 855 3.02 7.53 23.70
CA ASN A 855 2.10 8.04 24.72
C ASN A 855 2.64 9.30 25.43
N SER A 856 3.93 9.58 25.34
CA SER A 856 4.54 10.82 25.78
C SER A 856 5.68 11.19 24.83
N ALA A 857 6.00 12.49 24.76
CA ALA A 857 7.15 12.99 24.01
C ALA A 857 8.42 13.15 24.88
N VAL A 858 8.35 12.84 26.18
CA VAL A 858 9.47 13.02 27.13
C VAL A 858 10.62 12.06 26.82
N GLY A 859 10.34 10.76 26.75
CA GLY A 859 11.33 9.74 26.43
C GLY A 859 11.66 9.66 24.94
N ASP A 860 12.80 9.07 24.63
CA ASP A 860 13.23 8.79 23.26
C ASP A 860 12.87 7.38 22.81
N PHE A 861 12.47 6.49 23.72
CA PHE A 861 12.29 5.07 23.42
C PHE A 861 11.14 4.81 22.44
N SER A 862 10.16 5.71 22.35
CA SER A 862 9.11 5.66 21.33
C SER A 862 9.48 6.37 20.01
N ALA A 863 10.13 7.54 20.09
CA ALA A 863 10.32 8.41 18.93
C ALA A 863 11.64 8.16 18.17
N ARG A 864 12.69 7.68 18.85
CA ARG A 864 13.99 7.38 18.25
C ARG A 864 14.04 5.93 17.78
N VAL A 865 14.34 5.73 16.50
CA VAL A 865 14.32 4.43 15.81
C VAL A 865 15.68 4.09 15.20
N PRO A 866 16.03 2.81 15.06
CA PRO A 866 17.21 2.42 14.31
C PRO A 866 16.96 2.60 12.80
N LEU A 867 17.93 3.19 12.10
CA LEU A 867 17.94 3.29 10.64
C LEU A 867 19.31 2.89 10.09
N LEU A 868 19.34 1.87 9.23
CA LEU A 868 20.53 1.46 8.48
C LEU A 868 20.21 1.47 6.99
N ILE A 869 21.13 2.02 6.18
CA ILE A 869 21.06 1.97 4.72
C ILE A 869 22.36 1.38 4.19
N ALA A 870 22.28 0.14 3.68
CA ALA A 870 23.38 -0.54 3.02
C ALA A 870 23.22 -0.42 1.49
N ASP A 871 24.12 0.30 0.84
CA ASP A 871 24.18 0.37 -0.62
C ASP A 871 25.47 -0.33 -1.10
N PRO A 872 25.40 -1.46 -1.84
CA PRO A 872 26.57 -2.21 -2.27
C PRO A 872 27.51 -1.40 -3.17
N ARG A 873 27.03 -0.30 -3.76
CA ARG A 873 27.83 0.64 -4.57
C ARG A 873 28.63 1.61 -3.69
N ARG A 874 28.35 1.65 -2.40
CA ARG A 874 28.96 2.51 -1.37
C ARG A 874 29.33 1.67 -0.13
N PRO A 875 30.28 0.73 -0.24
CA PRO A 875 30.52 -0.27 0.81
C PRO A 875 31.22 0.29 2.07
N ALA A 876 31.54 1.58 2.12
CA ALA A 876 32.18 2.17 3.29
C ALA A 876 31.18 2.28 4.44
N ALA A 877 31.36 1.47 5.49
CA ALA A 877 30.57 1.61 6.71
C ALA A 877 30.76 2.99 7.33
N ARG A 878 29.66 3.61 7.73
CA ARG A 878 29.66 4.91 8.39
C ARG A 878 28.66 4.92 9.53
N ARG A 879 29.04 5.53 10.65
CA ARG A 879 28.13 5.89 11.73
C ARG A 879 27.89 7.39 11.66
N CYS A 880 26.67 7.79 11.29
CA CYS A 880 26.27 9.18 11.10
C CYS A 880 25.57 9.67 12.37
N GLY A 881 26.30 10.37 13.25
CA GLY A 881 25.81 10.80 14.57
C GLY A 881 24.80 11.95 14.51
N GLU A 882 24.61 12.58 13.36
CA GLU A 882 23.70 13.68 13.12
C GLU A 882 22.23 13.28 13.38
N VAL A 883 21.43 14.24 13.82
CA VAL A 883 19.98 14.06 13.95
C VAL A 883 19.36 13.96 12.55
N VAL A 884 18.66 12.86 12.29
CA VAL A 884 17.93 12.61 11.04
C VAL A 884 16.49 12.21 11.36
N ARG A 885 15.63 12.17 10.34
CA ARG A 885 14.20 11.94 10.53
C ARG A 885 13.72 10.85 9.59
N SER A 886 12.65 10.13 9.96
CA SER A 886 12.08 9.12 9.07
C SER A 886 11.57 9.70 7.75
N ILE A 887 11.16 10.98 7.72
CA ILE A 887 10.77 11.69 6.49
C ILE A 887 11.94 11.89 5.50
N ASP A 888 13.19 11.73 5.96
CA ASP A 888 14.38 11.85 5.11
C ASP A 888 14.65 10.55 4.32
N VAL A 889 13.97 9.45 4.65
CA VAL A 889 14.17 8.14 3.98
C VAL A 889 13.66 8.16 2.53
N ALA A 890 12.44 8.63 2.28
CA ALA A 890 11.88 8.70 0.93
C ALA A 890 12.75 9.49 -0.08
N PRO A 891 13.19 10.73 0.19
CA PRO A 891 14.11 11.46 -0.68
C PRO A 891 15.44 10.73 -0.87
N THR A 892 15.99 10.15 0.19
CA THR A 892 17.26 9.39 0.12
C THR A 892 17.15 8.21 -0.84
N LEU A 893 16.09 7.40 -0.70
CA LEU A 893 15.89 6.22 -1.54
C LEU A 893 15.59 6.59 -2.99
N ALA A 894 14.82 7.65 -3.23
CA ALA A 894 14.59 8.16 -4.58
C ALA A 894 15.91 8.62 -5.24
N GLU A 895 16.75 9.36 -4.52
CA GLU A 895 18.04 9.80 -5.05
C GLU A 895 18.98 8.62 -5.32
N LEU A 896 19.09 7.66 -4.39
CA LEU A 896 19.92 6.46 -4.57
C LEU A 896 19.42 5.56 -5.71
N ALA A 897 18.11 5.59 -5.98
CA ALA A 897 17.46 4.95 -7.10
C ALA A 897 17.66 5.70 -8.42
N GLY A 898 18.12 6.95 -8.41
CA GLY A 898 18.21 7.81 -9.60
C GLY A 898 16.86 8.34 -10.07
N CYS A 899 15.94 8.57 -9.14
CA CYS A 899 14.59 9.09 -9.40
C CYS A 899 14.44 10.50 -8.83
N ASP A 900 13.72 11.37 -9.54
CA ASP A 900 13.45 12.71 -9.05
C ASP A 900 12.50 12.70 -7.85
N TYR A 901 12.91 13.41 -6.80
CA TYR A 901 12.10 13.62 -5.61
C TYR A 901 11.89 15.11 -5.37
N ALA A 902 10.76 15.62 -5.86
CA ALA A 902 10.24 16.94 -5.51
C ALA A 902 9.23 16.77 -4.35
N GLY A 903 9.73 16.45 -3.15
CA GLY A 903 8.96 16.49 -1.91
C GLY A 903 9.29 17.75 -1.11
N PRO A 904 8.32 18.33 -0.38
CA PRO A 904 8.50 19.65 0.21
C PRO A 904 9.32 19.69 1.50
N GLU A 905 9.54 18.55 2.18
CA GLU A 905 9.91 18.55 3.61
C GLU A 905 11.11 17.66 3.97
N GLY A 906 11.15 16.41 3.50
CA GLY A 906 12.29 15.52 3.70
C GLY A 906 13.54 15.95 2.92
N VAL A 907 14.72 15.67 3.46
CA VAL A 907 16.01 15.89 2.77
C VAL A 907 16.74 14.58 2.54
N SER A 908 17.54 14.47 1.49
CA SER A 908 18.34 13.27 1.25
C SER A 908 19.50 13.17 2.24
N LEU A 909 19.68 11.97 2.82
CA LEU A 909 20.78 11.60 3.69
C LEU A 909 22.01 11.12 2.93
N ARG A 910 21.95 11.04 1.60
CA ARG A 910 23.08 10.60 0.76
C ARG A 910 24.39 11.37 1.06
N PRO A 911 24.41 12.71 1.26
CA PRO A 911 25.65 13.40 1.60
C PRO A 911 26.36 12.81 2.82
N LEU A 912 25.61 12.42 3.87
CA LEU A 912 26.16 11.78 5.06
C LEU A 912 26.73 10.39 4.74
N MET A 913 26.04 9.63 3.88
CA MET A 913 26.51 8.32 3.41
C MET A 913 27.81 8.42 2.60
N ASP A 914 27.97 9.50 1.82
CA ASP A 914 29.15 9.76 1.01
C ASP A 914 30.30 10.39 1.85
N GLY A 915 30.07 10.68 3.15
CA GLY A 915 31.05 11.24 4.09
C GLY A 915 31.13 12.77 4.09
N GLY A 916 30.19 13.43 3.43
CA GLY A 916 29.97 14.87 3.52
C GLY A 916 29.04 15.25 4.68
N SER A 917 28.58 16.49 4.68
CA SER A 917 27.65 17.03 5.67
C SER A 917 26.35 17.46 5.01
N LEU A 918 25.28 17.55 5.81
CA LEU A 918 24.06 18.24 5.39
C LEU A 918 24.28 19.78 5.43
N PRO A 919 23.47 20.57 4.70
CA PRO A 919 23.58 22.05 4.69
C PRO A 919 23.36 22.73 6.05
N GLY A 920 22.97 21.98 7.06
CA GLY A 920 22.76 22.42 8.43
C GLY A 920 22.24 21.28 9.29
N GLU A 921 22.10 21.55 10.58
CA GLU A 921 21.48 20.62 11.51
C GLU A 921 19.97 20.56 11.33
N LEU A 922 19.42 19.35 11.24
CA LEU A 922 17.98 19.15 11.04
C LEU A 922 17.23 19.16 12.38
N PRO A 923 16.14 19.94 12.50
CA PRO A 923 15.23 19.81 13.63
C PRO A 923 14.33 18.58 13.42
N ALA A 924 14.36 17.67 14.38
CA ALA A 924 13.47 16.52 14.45
C ALA A 924 12.27 16.83 15.35
N PHE A 925 11.08 16.90 14.75
CA PHE A 925 9.82 17.10 15.47
C PHE A 925 9.14 15.76 15.73
N ASN A 926 8.46 15.64 16.86
CA ASN A 926 7.58 14.51 17.15
C ASN A 926 6.33 14.99 17.90
N GLU A 927 5.22 14.31 17.67
CA GLU A 927 3.98 14.42 18.45
C GLU A 927 3.50 13.05 18.93
N THR A 928 2.76 13.04 20.05
CA THR A 928 2.11 11.81 20.53
C THR A 928 0.96 11.39 19.63
N GLY A 929 0.62 10.10 19.68
CA GLY A 929 -0.59 9.58 19.05
C GLY A 929 -1.85 9.82 19.87
N VAL A 930 -2.97 9.26 19.43
CA VAL A 930 -4.19 9.17 20.25
C VAL A 930 -3.95 8.24 21.44
N TRP A 931 -4.31 8.69 22.63
CA TRP A 931 -4.31 7.91 23.86
C TRP A 931 -5.56 7.05 23.93
N ILE A 932 -5.37 5.79 24.33
CA ILE A 932 -6.47 4.83 24.43
C ILE A 932 -7.24 5.04 25.75
N THR A 933 -6.56 5.55 26.78
CA THR A 933 -7.10 5.90 28.09
C THR A 933 -6.28 7.01 28.76
N ALA A 934 -6.60 7.36 30.01
CA ALA A 934 -5.78 8.24 30.84
C ALA A 934 -4.40 7.61 31.08
N VAL A 935 -3.36 8.20 30.50
CA VAL A 935 -1.99 7.67 30.58
C VAL A 935 -1.34 8.04 31.92
N PRO A 936 -0.75 7.08 32.65
CA PRO A 936 0.02 7.37 33.86
C PRO A 936 1.31 8.14 33.53
N GLY A 937 1.80 8.97 34.45
CA GLY A 937 3.07 9.70 34.28
C GLY A 937 2.99 11.03 33.50
N LEU A 938 1.79 11.43 33.04
CA LEU A 938 1.55 12.78 32.52
C LEU A 938 1.52 13.81 33.68
N PRO A 939 1.87 15.09 33.43
CA PRO A 939 1.85 16.13 34.47
C PRO A 939 0.44 16.40 35.00
N ASP A 940 0.38 16.94 36.23
CA ASP A 940 -0.89 17.35 36.83
C ASP A 940 -1.55 18.47 36.02
N GLY A 941 -2.87 18.37 35.83
CA GLY A 941 -3.62 19.31 35.00
C GLY A 941 -3.31 19.21 33.50
N HIS A 942 -2.66 18.12 33.03
CA HIS A 942 -2.48 17.87 31.60
C HIS A 942 -3.82 17.87 30.85
N LEU A 943 -3.83 18.42 29.64
CA LEU A 943 -5.04 18.54 28.83
C LEU A 943 -5.56 17.18 28.36
N ARG A 944 -6.76 16.80 28.80
CA ARG A 944 -7.36 15.48 28.50
C ARG A 944 -8.51 15.53 27.49
N TYR A 945 -8.80 14.34 26.98
CA TYR A 945 -9.98 13.99 26.18
C TYR A 945 -10.51 12.61 26.62
N PRO A 946 -11.74 12.23 26.21
CA PRO A 946 -12.35 10.95 26.59
C PRO A 946 -11.55 9.72 26.13
N ASP A 947 -11.90 8.54 26.66
CA ASP A 947 -11.26 7.29 26.23
C ASP A 947 -11.66 6.85 24.81
N LEU A 948 -10.98 5.82 24.32
CA LEU A 948 -11.15 5.33 22.95
C LEU A 948 -12.61 4.97 22.59
N PHE A 949 -13.42 4.49 23.54
CA PHE A 949 -14.80 4.11 23.24
C PHE A 949 -15.73 5.29 23.04
N GLU A 950 -15.40 6.43 23.62
CA GLU A 950 -16.14 7.68 23.41
C GLU A 950 -15.61 8.47 22.20
N LEU A 951 -14.29 8.40 21.97
CA LEU A 951 -13.59 9.03 20.85
C LEU A 951 -14.00 8.51 19.46
N LEU A 952 -14.25 7.20 19.34
CA LEU A 952 -14.45 6.56 18.05
C LEU A 952 -15.91 6.49 17.63
N GLU A 953 -16.13 6.54 16.32
CA GLU A 953 -17.38 6.21 15.66
C GLU A 953 -17.18 5.25 14.48
N VAL A 954 -18.28 4.72 13.96
CA VAL A 954 -18.28 3.97 12.72
C VAL A 954 -18.47 4.97 11.56
N SER A 955 -17.36 5.53 11.08
CA SER A 955 -17.35 6.59 10.06
C SER A 955 -17.94 6.13 8.72
N ASP A 956 -17.70 4.87 8.34
CA ASP A 956 -18.33 4.22 7.18
C ASP A 956 -19.09 2.97 7.66
N PRO A 957 -20.42 3.04 7.77
CA PRO A 957 -21.25 1.90 8.14
C PRO A 957 -21.25 0.71 7.18
N ALA A 958 -21.03 0.96 5.89
CA ALA A 958 -20.99 -0.08 4.88
C ALA A 958 -19.68 -0.86 4.95
N ALA A 959 -18.55 -0.18 5.16
CA ALA A 959 -17.25 -0.82 5.38
C ALA A 959 -17.05 -1.32 6.83
N GLY A 960 -17.75 -0.69 7.79
CA GLY A 960 -17.53 -0.87 9.22
C GLY A 960 -16.25 -0.21 9.72
N THR A 961 -15.70 0.77 9.00
CA THR A 961 -14.45 1.45 9.37
C THR A 961 -14.65 2.29 10.61
N LEU A 962 -13.73 2.16 11.56
CA LEU A 962 -13.67 3.00 12.75
C LEU A 962 -12.86 4.25 12.45
N GLY A 963 -13.40 5.40 12.86
CA GLY A 963 -12.76 6.71 12.72
C GLY A 963 -12.90 7.54 13.98
N LEU A 964 -12.01 8.51 14.14
CA LEU A 964 -12.13 9.54 15.18
C LEU A 964 -13.35 10.43 14.91
N LYS A 965 -14.19 10.66 15.92
CA LYS A 965 -15.29 11.62 15.80
C LYS A 965 -14.77 13.03 15.60
N LEU A 966 -15.39 13.75 14.67
CA LEU A 966 -14.97 15.10 14.31
C LEU A 966 -15.03 16.09 15.49
N GLU A 967 -15.99 15.92 16.41
CA GLU A 967 -16.14 16.78 17.60
C GLU A 967 -14.93 16.75 18.56
N TYR A 968 -14.17 15.65 18.57
CA TYR A 968 -12.97 15.50 19.41
C TYR A 968 -11.68 15.78 18.64
N ALA A 969 -11.70 15.89 17.31
CA ALA A 969 -10.49 15.99 16.49
C ALA A 969 -9.59 17.17 16.89
N ALA A 970 -10.16 18.36 17.04
CA ALA A 970 -9.43 19.55 17.47
C ALA A 970 -8.85 19.38 18.89
N ARG A 971 -9.65 18.84 19.81
CA ARG A 971 -9.24 18.62 21.21
C ARG A 971 -8.11 17.60 21.33
N VAL A 972 -8.16 16.52 20.54
CA VAL A 972 -7.09 15.51 20.47
C VAL A 972 -5.78 16.16 20.01
N VAL A 973 -5.82 16.96 18.96
CA VAL A 973 -4.63 17.67 18.45
C VAL A 973 -4.08 18.67 19.46
N GLU A 974 -4.96 19.42 20.13
CA GLU A 974 -4.58 20.38 21.17
C GLU A 974 -3.86 19.70 22.32
N ALA A 975 -4.36 18.54 22.75
CA ALA A 975 -3.87 17.81 23.91
C ALA A 975 -2.52 17.08 23.68
N LYS A 976 -2.07 16.86 22.45
CA LYS A 976 -0.82 16.13 22.16
C LYS A 976 0.41 16.78 22.81
N ASP A 977 1.23 15.94 23.45
CA ASP A 977 2.62 16.30 23.76
C ASP A 977 3.40 16.43 22.44
N ARG A 978 4.33 17.39 22.39
CA ARG A 978 5.19 17.61 21.23
C ARG A 978 6.63 17.79 21.68
N MET A 979 7.57 17.48 20.81
CA MET A 979 8.97 17.76 21.06
C MET A 979 9.70 18.22 19.80
N ILE A 980 10.79 18.95 20.02
CA ILE A 980 11.81 19.26 19.03
C ILE A 980 13.16 18.76 19.54
N ARG A 981 13.90 18.08 18.66
CA ARG A 981 15.28 17.66 18.85
C ARG A 981 16.19 18.39 17.88
N ARG A 982 17.22 19.07 18.38
CA ARG A 982 18.26 19.75 17.59
C ARG A 982 19.61 19.58 18.26
N GLY A 983 20.54 18.91 17.59
CA GLY A 983 21.88 18.63 18.12
C GLY A 983 21.86 17.82 19.37
N ARG A 984 22.40 18.38 20.47
CA ARG A 984 22.40 17.77 21.82
C ARG A 984 21.16 18.09 22.65
N TRP A 985 20.32 19.03 22.21
CA TRP A 985 19.19 19.54 22.99
C TRP A 985 17.84 18.99 22.53
N LYS A 986 16.99 18.62 23.50
CA LYS A 986 15.60 18.20 23.27
C LYS A 986 14.67 19.06 24.13
N LEU A 987 13.69 19.70 23.51
CA LEU A 987 12.64 20.44 24.22
C LEU A 987 11.31 19.70 24.07
N VAL A 988 10.61 19.54 25.18
CA VAL A 988 9.29 18.89 25.24
C VAL A 988 8.25 19.93 25.67
N TYR A 989 7.16 19.99 24.91
CA TYR A 989 5.95 20.77 25.17
C TYR A 989 4.83 19.84 25.59
N GLN A 990 4.15 20.19 26.68
CA GLN A 990 2.94 19.51 27.14
C GLN A 990 1.84 20.52 27.49
N PRO A 991 0.65 20.39 26.90
CA PRO A 991 -0.46 21.28 27.17
C PRO A 991 -1.08 20.97 28.54
N LEU A 992 -1.39 22.03 29.29
CA LEU A 992 -2.14 21.94 30.54
C LEU A 992 -3.53 22.57 30.34
N GLU A 993 -4.49 22.27 31.22
CA GLU A 993 -5.78 22.96 31.27
C GLU A 993 -5.61 24.47 31.39
N THR A 994 -4.55 24.90 32.09
CA THR A 994 -4.14 26.29 32.23
C THR A 994 -2.66 26.45 31.85
N GLY A 995 -2.40 26.80 30.59
CA GLY A 995 -1.06 27.08 30.10
C GLY A 995 -0.34 25.86 29.52
N MET A 996 0.95 25.73 29.81
CA MET A 996 1.81 24.68 29.25
C MET A 996 3.00 24.39 30.15
N CYS A 997 3.54 23.18 30.04
CA CYS A 997 4.80 22.77 30.63
C CYS A 997 5.86 22.63 29.52
N LEU A 998 7.02 23.27 29.72
CA LEU A 998 8.20 23.12 28.86
C LEU A 998 9.31 22.44 29.68
N ARG A 999 9.91 21.39 29.12
CA ARG A 999 11.03 20.66 29.74
C ARG A 999 12.16 20.50 28.74
N LEU A 1000 13.38 20.86 29.14
CA LEU A 1000 14.57 20.82 28.29
C LEU A 1000 15.52 19.74 28.80
N PHE A 1001 16.01 18.90 27.89
CA PHE A 1001 16.95 17.82 28.19
C PHE A 1001 18.20 17.92 27.31
N ASP A 1002 19.33 17.57 27.89
CA ASP A 1002 20.62 17.42 27.21
C ASP A 1002 20.89 15.94 26.99
N LEU A 1003 20.68 15.41 25.79
CA LEU A 1003 20.76 13.97 25.55
C LEU A 1003 22.19 13.43 25.46
N GLU A 1004 23.22 14.30 25.44
CA GLU A 1004 24.61 13.83 25.53
C GLU A 1004 24.99 13.55 26.99
N ALA A 1005 24.54 14.39 27.92
CA ALA A 1005 24.80 14.24 29.35
C ALA A 1005 23.75 13.38 30.07
N ASP A 1006 22.51 13.40 29.59
CA ASP A 1006 21.35 12.70 30.14
C ASP A 1006 20.50 12.10 29.00
N PRO A 1007 20.98 11.01 28.35
CA PRO A 1007 20.22 10.31 27.30
C PRO A 1007 18.85 9.78 27.77
N GLY A 1008 18.65 9.66 29.08
CA GLY A 1008 17.42 9.18 29.69
C GLY A 1008 16.36 10.26 29.92
N CYS A 1009 16.60 11.53 29.59
CA CYS A 1009 15.68 12.65 29.86
C CYS A 1009 15.17 12.69 31.31
N THR A 1010 16.06 12.54 32.28
CA THR A 1010 15.74 12.49 33.71
C THR A 1010 15.87 13.85 34.41
N ARG A 1011 16.68 14.77 33.87
CA ARG A 1011 16.98 16.07 34.45
C ARG A 1011 16.48 17.20 33.56
N ASP A 1012 15.47 17.93 34.04
CA ASP A 1012 14.98 19.14 33.36
C ASP A 1012 15.94 20.32 33.58
N LEU A 1013 16.38 20.92 32.47
CA LEU A 1013 17.28 22.06 32.40
C LEU A 1013 16.58 23.34 31.93
N SER A 1014 15.25 23.33 31.76
CA SER A 1014 14.48 24.46 31.22
C SER A 1014 14.70 25.78 31.96
N ALA A 1015 14.81 25.72 33.30
CA ALA A 1015 15.06 26.87 34.16
C ALA A 1015 16.54 27.33 34.16
N ALA A 1016 17.48 26.42 33.89
CA ALA A 1016 18.91 26.73 33.87
C ALA A 1016 19.36 27.27 32.50
N GLU A 1017 18.80 26.75 31.41
CA GLU A 1017 19.17 27.04 30.03
C GLU A 1017 18.03 27.79 29.31
N THR A 1018 17.68 28.96 29.83
CA THR A 1018 16.50 29.73 29.38
C THR A 1018 16.61 30.20 27.94
N ALA A 1019 17.81 30.56 27.48
CA ALA A 1019 18.06 30.98 26.09
C ALA A 1019 17.83 29.85 25.09
N VAL A 1020 18.35 28.64 25.39
CA VAL A 1020 18.16 27.44 24.56
C VAL A 1020 16.68 27.04 24.55
N THR A 1021 16.04 27.06 25.73
CA THR A 1021 14.60 26.78 25.87
C THR A 1021 13.76 27.71 25.02
N ALA A 1022 14.02 29.03 25.06
CA ALA A 1022 13.29 30.02 24.29
C ALA A 1022 13.49 29.86 22.77
N ALA A 1023 14.71 29.54 22.32
CA ALA A 1023 15.02 29.33 20.91
C ALA A 1023 14.30 28.08 20.35
N LEU A 1024 14.43 26.93 21.03
CA LEU A 1024 13.76 25.70 20.61
C LEU A 1024 12.23 25.82 20.71
N TRP A 1025 11.73 26.56 21.69
CA TRP A 1025 10.30 26.82 21.80
C TRP A 1025 9.77 27.64 20.61
N ALA A 1026 10.53 28.65 20.18
CA ALA A 1026 10.16 29.45 19.01
C ALA A 1026 10.05 28.58 17.74
N GLU A 1027 11.02 27.70 17.49
CA GLU A 1027 11.01 26.75 16.36
C GLU A 1027 9.86 25.74 16.46
N LEU A 1028 9.64 25.15 17.64
CA LEU A 1028 8.54 24.20 17.86
C LEU A 1028 7.18 24.86 17.66
N ARG A 1029 7.01 26.09 18.17
CA ARG A 1029 5.79 26.87 17.97
C ARG A 1029 5.58 27.23 16.51
N GLU A 1030 6.62 27.58 15.77
CA GLU A 1030 6.52 27.83 14.33
C GLU A 1030 6.05 26.59 13.58
N TRP A 1031 6.63 25.42 13.87
CA TRP A 1031 6.18 24.13 13.31
C TRP A 1031 4.71 23.85 13.66
N MET A 1032 4.31 24.09 14.91
CA MET A 1032 2.90 23.98 15.33
C MET A 1032 1.97 25.01 14.66
N ASP A 1033 2.44 26.20 14.31
CA ASP A 1033 1.63 27.22 13.63
C ASP A 1033 1.53 26.94 12.12
N THR A 1034 2.50 26.25 11.51
CA THR A 1034 2.36 25.77 10.12
C THR A 1034 1.21 24.76 9.96
N ASP A 1035 0.93 23.97 11.02
CA ASP A 1035 -0.24 23.09 11.12
C ASP A 1035 -1.55 23.91 11.04
N ARG A 1036 -1.64 25.00 11.82
CA ARG A 1036 -2.83 25.87 11.91
C ARG A 1036 -3.11 26.70 10.67
N LYS A 1037 -2.07 27.08 9.92
CA LYS A 1037 -2.18 27.95 8.72
C LYS A 1037 -2.64 27.19 7.47
N ARG A 1038 -2.61 25.86 7.48
CA ARG A 1038 -3.17 25.08 6.37
C ARG A 1038 -4.68 25.05 6.55
N PRO A 1039 -5.47 25.51 5.57
CA PRO A 1039 -6.92 25.39 5.65
C PRO A 1039 -7.23 23.90 5.82
N HIS A 1040 -7.91 23.55 6.92
CA HIS A 1040 -8.64 22.29 7.01
C HIS A 1040 -9.68 22.35 5.89
N GLY A 1041 -9.29 21.85 4.71
CA GLY A 1041 -10.05 21.99 3.49
C GLY A 1041 -11.43 21.39 3.68
N ASP A 1042 -12.43 22.16 3.25
CA ASP A 1042 -13.80 21.72 3.00
C ASP A 1042 -13.79 20.32 2.36
N ALA A 1043 -14.24 19.34 3.14
CA ALA A 1043 -14.46 17.96 2.71
C ALA A 1043 -15.79 17.81 1.97
#